data_AF-U3A4U6-F1
#
_entry.id   AF-U3A4U6-F1
#
_cell.length_a   1.000
_cell.length_b   1.000
_cell.length_c   1.000
_cell.angle_alpha   90.00
_cell.angle_beta   90.00
_cell.angle_gamma   90.00
#
_symmetry.space_group_name_H-M   'P 1'
#
loop_
_entity.id
_entity.type
_entity.pdbx_description
1 polymer ?
#
loop_
_entity_poly.entity_id
_entity_poly.type
_entity_poly.pdbx_seq_one_letter_code
_entity_poly.pdbx_strand_id
1 'polypeptide(L)'
;MDRQQILNAAPLLEGKFKSRRDELKENLVKLALSEFEREDEITAQDVSDYCSSNLQISINAGVAEGFLHEFEEVVESGEHSYKIIEDISFNSVDAEMDNLWEEFVNVLELFTKVDPYYESQMRPAFEGFFYEFLGDISQSVEDLDRDQRDTIYTDYGRTEELAEEVADKHRIQDQGIFKRAIKEYLNNPRERLLEFTKSCYTTAVNVDILSREEEFVEFPDMPKKNRKLILDTNVLVALLATTDRQHKVADIICERSSELEFGLYYTEETADELDRLISGCKTEMSGIYTGNRQLSVANNQFVKDFGKKTDVGWDEYISRLEDWRDIVEERGIQEIQANAINDQIRDRTRDLLLESYGYDVNDRLLTNIDHDSRLLGFSAKEREFTTWDFGPFVISFHEDLTQIGASFAKMDDFRTITGGNTLALQPRSWVNYIMAFTPVELEPGEMNTIAQSVLSVASDFEEEITLDEYVHSFAPKVGLEQSDEDELKKFLVNHPSLSDELKQSVREDEGHKAERISREILEDQGYIETIQAEREFKDRIQQASTRVNELEEEVEELESELNPRTDRFRSEYGSVSDRLEGSGLNLGEGSGTPPDRSAEIGEIKGWLEMMIAEMRTSDLDEENEELLDEMEILLSDAIRIDTPD
;
A
#
# COMPACT_ATOMS: atom_id res chain seq x y z
N MET A 1 -20.19 3.28 25.80
CA MET A 1 -19.27 2.52 26.69
C MET A 1 -17.98 3.31 26.93
N ASP A 2 -17.21 3.05 28.01
CA ASP A 2 -15.88 3.68 28.20
C ASP A 2 -14.83 3.03 27.28
N ARG A 3 -14.06 3.84 26.55
CA ARG A 3 -13.05 3.40 25.56
C ARG A 3 -12.01 2.49 26.20
N GLN A 4 -11.58 2.83 27.41
CA GLN A 4 -10.55 2.08 28.13
C GLN A 4 -11.03 0.66 28.51
N GLN A 5 -12.32 0.52 28.82
CA GLN A 5 -12.89 -0.75 29.28
C GLN A 5 -13.03 -1.77 28.14
N ILE A 6 -13.32 -1.31 26.91
CA ILE A 6 -13.29 -2.18 25.71
C ILE A 6 -11.91 -2.75 25.48
N LEU A 7 -10.91 -1.87 25.53
CA LEU A 7 -9.52 -2.26 25.28
C LEU A 7 -9.06 -3.26 26.35
N ASN A 8 -9.39 -3.02 27.61
CA ASN A 8 -9.08 -3.94 28.71
C ASN A 8 -9.81 -5.29 28.58
N ALA A 9 -11.00 -5.32 28.00
CA ALA A 9 -11.75 -6.56 27.76
C ALA A 9 -11.22 -7.37 26.57
N ALA A 10 -10.43 -6.75 25.68
CA ALA A 10 -10.06 -7.33 24.40
C ALA A 10 -9.36 -8.71 24.48
N PRO A 11 -8.35 -8.89 25.36
CA PRO A 11 -7.65 -10.17 25.50
C PRO A 11 -8.55 -11.31 26.01
N LEU A 12 -9.73 -11.00 26.56
CA LEU A 12 -10.61 -11.96 27.22
C LEU A 12 -11.78 -12.40 26.37
N LEU A 13 -12.17 -11.61 25.37
CA LEU A 13 -13.37 -11.87 24.57
C LEU A 13 -13.04 -12.42 23.16
N GLU A 14 -11.88 -13.07 22.99
CA GLU A 14 -11.40 -13.63 21.71
C GLU A 14 -11.88 -15.08 21.37
N GLY A 15 -12.71 -15.72 22.22
CA GLY A 15 -13.03 -17.17 22.19
C GLY A 15 -13.88 -17.75 21.02
N LYS A 16 -13.97 -19.10 20.95
CA LYS A 16 -14.52 -19.94 19.82
C LYS A 16 -15.99 -20.42 20.01
N PHE A 17 -16.67 -20.84 18.93
CA PHE A 17 -18.13 -20.63 18.74
C PHE A 17 -19.17 -21.75 18.94
N LYS A 18 -18.94 -22.80 19.72
CA LYS A 18 -20.04 -23.77 19.99
C LYS A 18 -20.84 -23.49 21.28
N SER A 19 -20.37 -22.57 22.13
CA SER A 19 -21.01 -22.11 23.39
C SER A 19 -20.67 -20.62 23.69
N ARG A 20 -20.55 -19.78 22.65
CA ARG A 20 -19.95 -18.43 22.72
C ARG A 20 -20.66 -17.45 23.65
N ARG A 21 -21.99 -17.49 23.78
CA ARG A 21 -22.68 -16.54 24.65
C ARG A 21 -22.38 -16.79 26.12
N ASP A 22 -22.30 -18.05 26.52
CA ASP A 22 -21.97 -18.42 27.90
C ASP A 22 -20.49 -18.21 28.18
N GLU A 23 -19.58 -18.55 27.26
CA GLU A 23 -18.14 -18.29 27.40
C GLU A 23 -17.81 -16.78 27.47
N LEU A 24 -18.47 -15.95 26.65
CA LEU A 24 -18.29 -14.50 26.75
C LEU A 24 -18.89 -13.94 28.03
N LYS A 25 -20.05 -14.43 28.48
CA LYS A 25 -20.63 -14.05 29.78
C LYS A 25 -19.72 -14.48 30.93
N GLU A 26 -19.11 -15.66 30.86
CA GLU A 26 -18.12 -16.14 31.81
C GLU A 26 -16.91 -15.19 31.86
N ASN A 27 -16.35 -14.83 30.70
CA ASN A 27 -15.20 -13.92 30.62
C ASN A 27 -15.55 -12.48 31.06
N LEU A 28 -16.77 -12.01 30.81
CA LEU A 28 -17.26 -10.74 31.34
C LEU A 28 -17.40 -10.78 32.87
N VAL A 29 -17.83 -11.90 33.44
CA VAL A 29 -17.81 -12.08 34.90
C VAL A 29 -16.37 -12.09 35.42
N LYS A 30 -15.44 -12.80 34.77
CA LYS A 30 -14.01 -12.74 35.16
C LYS A 30 -13.44 -11.34 35.10
N LEU A 31 -13.79 -10.56 34.07
CA LEU A 31 -13.38 -9.15 33.95
C LEU A 31 -14.00 -8.28 35.06
N ALA A 32 -15.27 -8.49 35.39
CA ALA A 32 -15.88 -7.79 36.52
C ALA A 32 -15.16 -8.11 37.84
N LEU A 33 -14.77 -9.37 38.02
CA LEU A 33 -14.06 -9.84 39.20
C LEU A 33 -12.67 -9.22 39.38
N SER A 34 -11.95 -8.87 38.31
CA SER A 34 -10.61 -8.25 38.44
C SER A 34 -10.62 -6.83 38.99
N GLU A 35 -11.79 -6.20 39.09
CA GLU A 35 -11.94 -4.84 39.62
C GLU A 35 -12.18 -4.79 41.12
N PHE A 36 -12.42 -5.96 41.72
CA PHE A 36 -12.56 -6.12 43.16
C PHE A 36 -11.23 -6.53 43.78
N GLU A 37 -10.97 -6.09 45.01
CA GLU A 37 -9.73 -6.42 45.71
C GLU A 37 -9.80 -7.82 46.33
N ARG A 38 -8.63 -8.43 46.53
CA ARG A 38 -8.54 -9.67 47.29
C ARG A 38 -9.18 -9.52 48.66
N GLU A 39 -9.92 -10.54 49.06
CA GLU A 39 -10.72 -10.62 50.29
C GLU A 39 -12.02 -9.80 50.27
N ASP A 40 -12.37 -9.12 49.18
CA ASP A 40 -13.68 -8.49 49.03
C ASP A 40 -14.78 -9.56 49.03
N GLU A 41 -15.88 -9.23 49.72
CA GLU A 41 -17.10 -10.03 49.73
C GLU A 41 -18.08 -9.43 48.72
N ILE A 42 -18.43 -10.23 47.72
CA ILE A 42 -19.25 -9.83 46.58
C ILE A 42 -20.46 -10.77 46.43
N THR A 43 -21.48 -10.28 45.77
CA THR A 43 -22.65 -11.07 45.37
C THR A 43 -22.74 -11.15 43.85
N ALA A 44 -23.53 -12.09 43.34
CA ALA A 44 -23.80 -12.16 41.90
C ALA A 44 -24.51 -10.89 41.36
N GLN A 45 -25.20 -10.14 42.23
CA GLN A 45 -25.79 -8.86 41.87
C GLN A 45 -24.72 -7.77 41.70
N ASP A 46 -23.67 -7.76 42.52
CA ASP A 46 -22.58 -6.77 42.38
C ASP A 46 -21.85 -6.93 41.05
N VAL A 47 -21.63 -8.18 40.62
CA VAL A 47 -21.08 -8.51 39.29
C VAL A 47 -22.04 -8.05 38.18
N SER A 48 -23.33 -8.34 38.30
CA SER A 48 -24.36 -7.94 37.33
C SER A 48 -24.45 -6.42 37.18
N ASP A 49 -24.38 -5.70 38.31
CA ASP A 49 -24.40 -4.24 38.37
C ASP A 49 -23.13 -3.64 37.77
N TYR A 50 -21.96 -4.25 37.99
CA TYR A 50 -20.71 -3.84 37.35
C TYR A 50 -20.81 -3.97 35.82
N CYS A 51 -21.22 -5.13 35.31
CA CYS A 51 -21.38 -5.36 33.87
C CYS A 51 -22.41 -4.40 33.25
N SER A 52 -23.51 -4.12 33.95
CA SER A 52 -24.56 -3.22 33.45
C SER A 52 -24.13 -1.74 33.46
N SER A 53 -23.38 -1.30 34.48
CA SER A 53 -23.02 0.10 34.65
C SER A 53 -21.78 0.51 33.84
N ASN A 54 -20.77 -0.36 33.79
CA ASN A 54 -19.50 -0.07 33.12
C ASN A 54 -19.51 -0.57 31.67
N LEU A 55 -19.91 -1.83 31.47
CA LEU A 55 -19.88 -2.48 30.16
C LEU A 55 -21.19 -2.34 29.38
N GLN A 56 -22.24 -1.76 29.96
CA GLN A 56 -23.56 -1.63 29.33
C GLN A 56 -24.16 -2.98 28.87
N ILE A 57 -23.73 -4.09 29.48
CA ILE A 57 -24.22 -5.45 29.18
C ILE A 57 -25.02 -5.97 30.37
N SER A 58 -26.27 -6.35 30.13
CA SER A 58 -27.13 -6.96 31.16
C SER A 58 -26.85 -8.46 31.29
N ILE A 59 -26.15 -8.85 32.35
CA ILE A 59 -25.97 -10.26 32.72
C ILE A 59 -26.95 -10.60 33.85
N ASN A 60 -27.77 -11.63 33.66
CA ASN A 60 -28.67 -12.10 34.72
C ASN A 60 -27.86 -12.58 35.94
N ALA A 61 -28.21 -12.11 37.15
CA ALA A 61 -27.50 -12.47 38.37
C ALA A 61 -27.43 -13.99 38.60
N GLY A 62 -28.44 -14.77 38.21
CA GLY A 62 -28.39 -16.24 38.31
C GLY A 62 -27.39 -16.88 37.34
N VAL A 63 -27.10 -16.24 36.20
CA VAL A 63 -26.04 -16.68 35.27
C VAL A 63 -24.67 -16.34 35.86
N ALA A 64 -24.51 -15.13 36.40
CA ALA A 64 -23.30 -14.74 37.11
C ALA A 64 -23.01 -15.66 38.30
N GLU A 65 -24.03 -16.00 39.08
CA GLU A 65 -23.95 -16.95 40.19
C GLU A 65 -23.50 -18.34 39.73
N GLY A 66 -24.02 -18.81 38.59
CA GLY A 66 -23.58 -20.06 37.97
C GLY A 66 -22.07 -20.08 37.70
N PHE A 67 -21.51 -19.02 37.14
CA PHE A 67 -20.08 -18.92 36.87
C PHE A 67 -19.23 -18.70 38.12
N LEU A 68 -19.71 -17.95 39.11
CA LEU A 68 -19.01 -17.74 40.37
C LEU A 68 -18.77 -19.06 41.13
N HIS A 69 -19.65 -20.04 40.97
CA HIS A 69 -19.46 -21.39 41.52
C HIS A 69 -18.38 -22.21 40.81
N GLU A 70 -18.01 -21.84 39.59
CA GLU A 70 -17.07 -22.58 38.75
C GLU A 70 -15.64 -22.02 38.82
N PHE A 71 -15.46 -20.77 39.26
CA PHE A 71 -14.13 -20.14 39.38
C PHE A 71 -13.37 -20.61 40.62
N GLU A 72 -12.08 -20.92 40.43
CA GLU A 72 -11.19 -21.37 41.51
C GLU A 72 -10.72 -20.19 42.38
N GLU A 73 -10.73 -18.97 41.82
CA GLU A 73 -10.29 -17.71 42.42
C GLU A 73 -11.32 -17.14 43.42
N VAL A 74 -12.49 -17.76 43.52
CA VAL A 74 -13.63 -17.30 44.32
C VAL A 74 -14.13 -18.43 45.22
N VAL A 75 -14.45 -18.13 46.48
CA VAL A 75 -14.99 -19.10 47.44
C VAL A 75 -16.30 -18.60 48.05
N GLU A 76 -17.31 -19.47 48.11
CA GLU A 76 -18.57 -19.17 48.79
C GLU A 76 -18.34 -18.86 50.28
N SER A 77 -18.73 -17.67 50.72
CA SER A 77 -18.56 -17.16 52.08
C SER A 77 -19.87 -17.10 52.87
N GLY A 78 -21.01 -17.09 52.18
CA GLY A 78 -22.36 -17.06 52.74
C GLY A 78 -23.44 -17.47 51.73
N GLU A 79 -24.72 -17.46 52.15
CA GLU A 79 -25.85 -17.75 51.25
C GLU A 79 -25.97 -16.62 50.21
N HIS A 80 -25.51 -16.89 48.99
CA HIS A 80 -25.37 -15.94 47.87
C HIS A 80 -24.24 -14.90 48.00
N SER A 81 -23.24 -15.15 48.86
CA SER A 81 -22.04 -14.30 48.92
C SER A 81 -20.75 -15.09 48.68
N TYR A 82 -19.82 -14.41 48.03
CA TYR A 82 -18.59 -14.96 47.48
C TYR A 82 -17.42 -14.10 47.92
N LYS A 83 -16.25 -14.72 48.10
CA LYS A 83 -15.02 -14.02 48.48
C LYS A 83 -13.91 -14.30 47.50
N ILE A 84 -13.25 -13.25 47.02
CA ILE A 84 -12.10 -13.38 46.11
C ILE A 84 -10.88 -13.79 46.94
N ILE A 85 -10.31 -14.94 46.62
CA ILE A 85 -9.18 -15.53 47.36
C ILE A 85 -7.83 -15.40 46.62
N GLU A 86 -7.88 -15.14 45.32
CA GLU A 86 -6.73 -14.93 44.44
C GLU A 86 -7.00 -13.76 43.48
N ASP A 87 -5.97 -12.96 43.20
CA ASP A 87 -6.09 -11.84 42.26
C ASP A 87 -6.26 -12.41 40.85
N ILE A 88 -7.30 -11.97 40.16
CA ILE A 88 -7.53 -12.38 38.77
C ILE A 88 -6.68 -11.49 37.87
N SER A 89 -5.62 -12.06 37.29
CA SER A 89 -4.71 -11.34 36.39
C SER A 89 -4.97 -11.68 34.92
N PHE A 90 -4.96 -10.66 34.07
CA PHE A 90 -5.05 -10.80 32.62
C PHE A 90 -3.82 -10.17 31.94
N ASN A 91 -3.57 -10.54 30.69
CA ASN A 91 -2.66 -9.75 29.85
C ASN A 91 -3.25 -8.34 29.75
N SER A 92 -2.56 -7.35 30.31
CA SER A 92 -3.04 -5.97 30.27
C SER A 92 -2.82 -5.38 28.87
N VAL A 93 -3.66 -4.41 28.51
CA VAL A 93 -3.43 -3.58 27.32
C VAL A 93 -2.04 -2.96 27.36
N ASP A 94 -1.55 -2.59 28.54
CA ASP A 94 -0.21 -2.01 28.72
C ASP A 94 0.90 -2.97 28.26
N ALA A 95 0.76 -4.27 28.53
CA ALA A 95 1.72 -5.28 28.09
C ALA A 95 1.70 -5.46 26.56
N GLU A 96 0.51 -5.38 25.94
CA GLU A 96 0.41 -5.37 24.48
C GLU A 96 0.95 -4.07 23.86
N MET A 97 0.72 -2.91 24.50
CA MET A 97 1.28 -1.63 24.08
C MET A 97 2.81 -1.60 24.15
N ASP A 98 3.41 -2.23 25.15
CA ASP A 98 4.86 -2.44 25.22
C ASP A 98 5.37 -3.20 23.98
N ASN A 99 4.67 -4.28 23.61
CA ASN A 99 5.03 -5.09 22.44
C ASN A 99 4.90 -4.31 21.12
N LEU A 100 3.85 -3.50 20.98
CA LEU A 100 3.62 -2.67 19.79
C LEU A 100 4.63 -1.51 19.72
N TRP A 101 5.00 -0.94 20.86
CA TRP A 101 6.04 0.08 20.94
C TRP A 101 7.38 -0.43 20.41
N GLU A 102 7.80 -1.64 20.81
CA GLU A 102 9.03 -2.25 20.30
C GLU A 102 9.02 -2.40 18.76
N GLU A 103 7.88 -2.75 18.18
CA GLU A 103 7.73 -2.83 16.73
C GLU A 103 7.85 -1.45 16.07
N PHE A 104 7.15 -0.46 16.63
CA PHE A 104 7.12 0.91 16.13
C PHE A 104 8.49 1.59 16.17
N VAL A 105 9.31 1.33 17.20
CA VAL A 105 10.68 1.87 17.29
C VAL A 105 11.50 1.50 16.04
N ASN A 106 11.34 0.28 15.52
CA ASN A 106 12.04 -0.13 14.29
C ASN A 106 11.60 0.68 13.06
N VAL A 107 10.35 1.12 13.01
CA VAL A 107 9.83 1.98 11.93
C VAL A 107 10.35 3.40 12.10
N LEU A 108 10.36 3.92 13.34
CA LEU A 108 10.87 5.25 13.65
C LEU A 108 12.35 5.39 13.26
N GLU A 109 13.14 4.34 13.45
CA GLU A 109 14.56 4.26 13.06
C GLU A 109 14.80 4.43 11.55
N LEU A 110 13.80 4.20 10.69
CA LEU A 110 13.89 4.45 9.24
C LEU A 110 13.93 5.95 8.92
N PHE A 111 13.31 6.77 9.76
CA PHE A 111 13.15 8.22 9.53
C PHE A 111 14.13 9.07 10.35
N THR A 112 14.58 8.59 11.50
CA THR A 112 15.51 9.31 12.37
C THR A 112 16.30 8.38 13.28
N LYS A 113 17.47 8.82 13.76
CA LYS A 113 18.15 8.12 14.86
C LYS A 113 17.42 8.41 16.16
N VAL A 114 16.90 7.37 16.81
CA VAL A 114 16.17 7.49 18.07
C VAL A 114 17.16 7.89 19.18
N ASP A 115 17.01 9.10 19.72
CA ASP A 115 17.71 9.60 20.91
C ASP A 115 16.83 9.35 22.16
N PRO A 116 17.38 8.97 23.32
CA PRO A 116 16.63 8.84 24.58
C PRO A 116 15.71 10.01 24.95
N TYR A 117 16.07 11.25 24.59
CA TYR A 117 15.20 12.42 24.81
C TYR A 117 13.98 12.42 23.89
N TYR A 118 14.15 11.91 22.67
CA TYR A 118 13.09 11.70 21.69
C TYR A 118 12.14 10.59 22.13
N GLU A 119 12.68 9.52 22.70
CA GLU A 119 11.94 8.36 23.22
C GLU A 119 10.97 8.73 24.36
N SER A 120 11.39 9.63 25.26
CA SER A 120 10.60 10.05 26.42
C SER A 120 9.27 10.77 26.11
N GLN A 121 9.15 11.36 24.91
CA GLN A 121 7.92 12.01 24.45
C GLN A 121 7.19 11.18 23.40
N MET A 122 7.94 10.44 22.56
CA MET A 122 7.36 9.61 21.51
C MET A 122 6.57 8.44 22.05
N ARG A 123 7.03 7.78 23.12
CA ARG A 123 6.29 6.62 23.67
C ARG A 123 4.92 7.01 24.22
N PRO A 124 4.78 8.03 25.10
CA PRO A 124 3.45 8.48 25.53
C PRO A 124 2.56 8.99 24.39
N ALA A 125 3.15 9.59 23.33
CA ALA A 125 2.40 10.00 22.15
C ALA A 125 1.92 8.79 21.35
N PHE A 126 2.76 7.77 21.16
CA PHE A 126 2.37 6.52 20.51
C PHE A 126 1.25 5.82 21.28
N GLU A 127 1.41 5.61 22.58
CA GLU A 127 0.38 4.99 23.44
C GLU A 127 -0.92 5.80 23.35
N GLY A 128 -0.84 7.13 23.50
CA GLY A 128 -2.00 8.02 23.40
C GLY A 128 -2.71 7.96 22.04
N PHE A 129 -1.95 7.86 20.94
CA PHE A 129 -2.52 7.66 19.61
C PHE A 129 -3.26 6.33 19.51
N PHE A 130 -2.65 5.23 19.96
CA PHE A 130 -3.25 3.89 19.85
C PHE A 130 -4.49 3.72 20.72
N TYR A 131 -4.52 4.29 21.93
CA TYR A 131 -5.73 4.27 22.77
C TYR A 131 -6.92 4.97 22.08
N GLU A 132 -6.69 6.14 21.50
CA GLU A 132 -7.76 6.88 20.82
C GLU A 132 -8.16 6.23 19.49
N PHE A 133 -7.18 5.78 18.70
CA PHE A 133 -7.41 5.14 17.40
C PHE A 133 -8.24 3.85 17.54
N LEU A 134 -7.86 2.96 18.47
CA LEU A 134 -8.60 1.72 18.71
C LEU A 134 -9.94 1.98 19.43
N GLY A 135 -10.00 3.05 20.23
CA GLY A 135 -11.26 3.55 20.80
C GLY A 135 -12.25 3.98 19.71
N ASP A 136 -11.78 4.72 18.70
CA ASP A 136 -12.59 5.16 17.56
C ASP A 136 -13.04 3.94 16.71
N ILE A 137 -12.17 2.96 16.46
CA ILE A 137 -12.56 1.69 15.80
C ILE A 137 -13.66 0.98 16.59
N SER A 138 -13.53 0.89 17.90
CA SER A 138 -14.51 0.20 18.75
C SER A 138 -15.87 0.93 18.77
N GLN A 139 -15.84 2.26 18.88
CA GLN A 139 -17.06 3.08 18.86
C GLN A 139 -17.78 3.02 17.51
N SER A 140 -17.03 2.89 16.42
CA SER A 140 -17.61 2.77 15.08
C SER A 140 -18.55 1.56 14.95
N VAL A 141 -18.37 0.50 15.75
CA VAL A 141 -19.27 -0.66 15.77
C VAL A 141 -20.64 -0.28 16.32
N GLU A 142 -20.70 0.59 17.33
CA GLU A 142 -21.94 1.07 17.94
C GLU A 142 -22.75 1.93 16.96
N ASP A 143 -22.09 2.88 16.28
CA ASP A 143 -22.70 3.76 15.29
C ASP A 143 -23.18 2.98 14.05
N LEU A 144 -22.35 2.04 13.60
CA LEU A 144 -22.66 1.18 12.48
C LEU A 144 -23.89 0.34 12.73
N ASP A 145 -24.06 -0.22 13.92
CA ASP A 145 -25.24 -1.00 14.17
C ASP A 145 -26.50 -0.11 14.29
N ARG A 146 -26.46 0.93 15.13
CA ARG A 146 -27.63 1.76 15.45
C ARG A 146 -28.21 2.50 14.25
N ASP A 147 -27.31 3.03 13.44
CA ASP A 147 -27.66 3.96 12.38
C ASP A 147 -27.23 3.45 11.00
N GLN A 148 -26.55 2.30 10.90
CA GLN A 148 -25.93 1.85 9.63
C GLN A 148 -24.97 2.90 9.07
N ARG A 149 -24.31 3.62 9.98
CA ARG A 149 -23.31 4.63 9.68
C ARG A 149 -21.92 4.07 9.95
N ASP A 150 -21.14 3.87 8.90
CA ASP A 150 -19.77 3.41 9.06
C ASP A 150 -18.81 4.61 9.16
N THR A 151 -18.53 5.04 10.38
CA THR A 151 -17.64 6.18 10.68
C THR A 151 -16.21 5.95 10.22
N ILE A 152 -15.75 4.69 10.14
CA ILE A 152 -14.41 4.36 9.64
C ILE A 152 -14.28 4.69 8.14
N TYR A 153 -15.34 4.54 7.33
CA TYR A 153 -15.29 4.87 5.90
C TYR A 153 -15.61 6.34 5.60
N THR A 154 -16.23 7.06 6.54
CA THR A 154 -16.87 8.35 6.27
C THR A 154 -16.12 9.54 6.89
N ASP A 155 -15.38 9.34 7.99
CA ASP A 155 -14.56 10.38 8.62
C ASP A 155 -13.15 10.44 7.98
N TYR A 156 -13.10 10.80 6.69
CA TYR A 156 -11.86 10.90 5.91
C TYR A 156 -10.82 11.82 6.58
N GLY A 157 -9.57 11.37 6.68
CA GLY A 157 -8.47 12.13 7.29
C GLY A 157 -8.45 12.15 8.83
N ARG A 158 -9.44 11.53 9.51
CA ARG A 158 -9.52 11.54 10.98
C ARG A 158 -8.27 10.96 11.66
N THR A 159 -7.67 9.93 11.08
CA THR A 159 -6.45 9.31 11.62
C THR A 159 -5.24 10.23 11.53
N GLU A 160 -5.17 11.04 10.48
CA GLU A 160 -4.14 12.07 10.33
C GLU A 160 -4.34 13.22 11.31
N GLU A 161 -5.58 13.68 11.49
CA GLU A 161 -5.95 14.66 12.51
C GLU A 161 -5.62 14.16 13.92
N LEU A 162 -5.91 12.89 14.21
CA LEU A 162 -5.58 12.28 15.49
C LEU A 162 -4.07 12.25 15.74
N ALA A 163 -3.28 11.90 14.72
CA ALA A 163 -1.83 11.92 14.81
C ALA A 163 -1.30 13.35 15.06
N GLU A 164 -1.94 14.37 14.48
CA GLU A 164 -1.67 15.79 14.75
C GLU A 164 -1.98 16.18 16.20
N GLU A 165 -3.22 15.93 16.64
CA GLU A 165 -3.71 16.27 17.98
C GLU A 165 -2.81 15.66 19.06
N VAL A 166 -2.41 14.41 18.89
CA VAL A 166 -1.55 13.70 19.83
C VAL A 166 -0.11 14.22 19.80
N ALA A 167 0.44 14.49 18.60
CA ALA A 167 1.77 15.07 18.48
C ALA A 167 1.85 16.46 19.14
N ASP A 168 0.81 17.27 19.01
CA ASP A 168 0.66 18.58 19.66
C ASP A 168 0.56 18.44 21.18
N LYS A 169 -0.34 17.57 21.66
CA LYS A 169 -0.58 17.30 23.10
C LYS A 169 0.70 16.89 23.81
N HIS A 170 1.52 16.07 23.16
CA HIS A 170 2.77 15.55 23.72
C HIS A 170 4.01 16.39 23.35
N ARG A 171 3.83 17.50 22.62
CA ARG A 171 4.88 18.46 22.23
C ARG A 171 6.02 17.84 21.43
N ILE A 172 5.69 16.93 20.52
CA ILE A 172 6.67 16.32 19.61
C ILE A 172 7.30 17.40 18.74
N GLN A 173 8.63 17.52 18.78
CA GLN A 173 9.35 18.58 18.04
C GLN A 173 9.26 18.40 16.52
N ASP A 174 9.33 17.16 16.03
CA ASP A 174 9.18 16.84 14.61
C ASP A 174 7.91 16.02 14.38
N GLN A 175 6.78 16.73 14.32
CA GLN A 175 5.48 16.13 14.09
C GLN A 175 5.43 15.43 12.72
N GLY A 176 6.16 15.93 11.73
CA GLY A 176 6.22 15.34 10.39
C GLY A 176 6.91 13.98 10.37
N ILE A 177 7.91 13.76 11.22
CA ILE A 177 8.49 12.42 11.42
C ILE A 177 7.49 11.50 12.12
N PHE A 178 6.83 11.95 13.19
CA PHE A 178 5.85 11.14 13.92
C PHE A 178 4.72 10.66 13.01
N LYS A 179 4.07 11.57 12.28
CA LYS A 179 2.98 11.23 11.35
C LYS A 179 3.41 10.24 10.29
N ARG A 180 4.59 10.47 9.66
CA ARG A 180 5.12 9.54 8.64
C ARG A 180 5.42 8.17 9.21
N ALA A 181 5.96 8.09 10.44
CA ALA A 181 6.22 6.82 11.10
C ALA A 181 4.92 6.08 11.45
N ILE A 182 3.89 6.77 11.95
CA ILE A 182 2.57 6.17 12.22
C ILE A 182 1.92 5.70 10.92
N LYS A 183 1.91 6.54 9.87
CA LYS A 183 1.42 6.18 8.53
C LYS A 183 2.11 4.92 7.99
N GLU A 184 3.44 4.87 8.07
CA GLU A 184 4.21 3.70 7.64
C GLU A 184 3.89 2.44 8.45
N TYR A 185 3.74 2.57 9.78
CA TYR A 185 3.46 1.45 10.66
C TYR A 185 2.05 0.88 10.45
N LEU A 186 1.06 1.75 10.23
CA LEU A 186 -0.32 1.34 9.97
C LEU A 186 -0.52 0.77 8.56
N ASN A 187 0.18 1.32 7.55
CA ASN A 187 0.10 0.84 6.16
C ASN A 187 0.86 -0.48 5.94
N ASN A 188 1.86 -0.77 6.77
CA ASN A 188 2.64 -2.00 6.72
C ASN A 188 2.56 -2.73 8.08
N PRO A 189 1.35 -3.19 8.47
CA PRO A 189 1.13 -3.72 9.81
C PRO A 189 1.86 -5.05 9.98
N ARG A 190 2.53 -5.21 11.12
CA ARG A 190 3.13 -6.48 11.54
C ARG A 190 2.09 -7.37 12.21
N GLU A 191 2.44 -8.65 12.38
CA GLU A 191 1.55 -9.68 12.94
C GLU A 191 0.94 -9.26 14.29
N ARG A 192 1.72 -8.67 15.20
CA ARG A 192 1.22 -8.24 16.52
C ARG A 192 0.19 -7.12 16.44
N LEU A 193 0.41 -6.12 15.58
CA LEU A 193 -0.56 -5.05 15.36
C LEU A 193 -1.87 -5.59 14.78
N LEU A 194 -1.79 -6.55 13.86
CA LEU A 194 -2.95 -7.23 13.30
C LEU A 194 -3.70 -8.04 14.36
N GLU A 195 -2.99 -8.82 15.18
CA GLU A 195 -3.56 -9.59 16.29
C GLU A 195 -4.24 -8.68 17.32
N PHE A 196 -3.61 -7.57 17.69
CA PHE A 196 -4.17 -6.65 18.66
C PHE A 196 -5.40 -5.90 18.12
N THR A 197 -5.33 -5.45 16.85
CA THR A 197 -6.49 -4.84 16.16
C THR A 197 -7.65 -5.82 16.05
N LYS A 198 -7.37 -7.08 15.68
CA LYS A 198 -8.35 -8.16 15.63
C LYS A 198 -9.01 -8.37 16.99
N SER A 199 -8.23 -8.43 18.06
CA SER A 199 -8.72 -8.64 19.43
C SER A 199 -9.67 -7.52 19.85
N CYS A 200 -9.28 -6.26 19.65
CA CYS A 200 -10.11 -5.09 19.96
C CYS A 200 -11.40 -5.08 19.14
N TYR A 201 -11.30 -5.30 17.82
CA TYR A 201 -12.45 -5.30 16.93
C TYR A 201 -13.43 -6.43 17.25
N THR A 202 -12.93 -7.66 17.43
CA THR A 202 -13.76 -8.83 17.76
C THR A 202 -14.49 -8.63 19.08
N THR A 203 -13.82 -7.99 20.05
CA THR A 203 -14.38 -7.66 21.36
C THR A 203 -15.50 -6.63 21.25
N ALA A 204 -15.29 -5.56 20.50
CA ALA A 204 -16.33 -4.56 20.24
C ALA A 204 -17.57 -5.20 19.59
N VAL A 205 -17.36 -6.06 18.58
CA VAL A 205 -18.44 -6.82 17.94
C VAL A 205 -19.13 -7.76 18.94
N ASN A 206 -18.39 -8.49 19.77
CA ASN A 206 -18.95 -9.42 20.75
C ASN A 206 -19.78 -8.73 21.84
N VAL A 207 -19.30 -7.61 22.35
CA VAL A 207 -20.03 -6.80 23.32
C VAL A 207 -21.32 -6.28 22.70
N ASP A 208 -21.25 -5.76 21.47
CA ASP A 208 -22.42 -5.29 20.74
C ASP A 208 -23.48 -6.40 20.58
N ILE A 209 -23.07 -7.59 20.13
CA ILE A 209 -23.97 -8.73 19.95
C ILE A 209 -24.62 -9.16 21.28
N LEU A 210 -23.84 -9.25 22.35
CA LEU A 210 -24.34 -9.66 23.67
C LEU A 210 -25.34 -8.66 24.23
N SER A 211 -25.14 -7.37 23.97
CA SER A 211 -26.05 -6.32 24.45
C SER A 211 -27.45 -6.43 23.83
N ARG A 212 -27.62 -7.17 22.72
CA ARG A 212 -28.88 -7.29 21.95
C ARG A 212 -29.25 -8.74 21.63
N GLU A 213 -28.82 -9.66 22.48
CA GLU A 213 -28.99 -11.11 22.28
C GLU A 213 -30.43 -11.53 21.91
N GLU A 214 -31.43 -10.81 22.44
CA GLU A 214 -32.87 -11.08 22.20
C GLU A 214 -33.36 -10.68 20.79
N GLU A 215 -32.59 -9.88 20.04
CA GLU A 215 -32.98 -9.33 18.73
C GLU A 215 -32.45 -10.17 17.55
N PHE A 216 -31.45 -11.02 17.76
CA PHE A 216 -30.75 -11.74 16.69
C PHE A 216 -31.30 -13.15 16.42
N VAL A 217 -31.33 -13.53 15.12
CA VAL A 217 -31.83 -14.84 14.65
C VAL A 217 -30.67 -15.71 14.15
N GLU A 218 -30.49 -16.90 14.72
CA GLU A 218 -29.41 -17.80 14.27
C GLU A 218 -29.63 -18.31 12.83
N PHE A 219 -28.56 -18.34 12.01
CA PHE A 219 -28.62 -18.77 10.60
C PHE A 219 -29.28 -20.15 10.33
N PRO A 220 -29.11 -21.20 11.18
CA PRO A 220 -29.68 -22.51 10.92
C PRO A 220 -31.20 -22.52 10.75
N ASP A 221 -31.90 -21.58 11.38
CA ASP A 221 -33.36 -21.52 11.39
C ASP A 221 -33.96 -20.66 10.25
N MET A 222 -33.11 -19.99 9.46
CA MET A 222 -33.55 -19.05 8.43
C MET A 222 -34.03 -19.75 7.14
N PRO A 223 -35.24 -19.47 6.64
CA PRO A 223 -35.73 -20.02 5.38
C PRO A 223 -34.88 -19.60 4.18
N LYS A 224 -34.64 -20.53 3.24
CA LYS A 224 -33.87 -20.25 2.01
C LYS A 224 -34.36 -19.04 1.21
N LYS A 225 -35.67 -18.77 1.21
CA LYS A 225 -36.24 -17.62 0.48
C LYS A 225 -35.81 -16.25 1.03
N ASN A 226 -35.40 -16.20 2.30
CA ASN A 226 -34.94 -15.00 3.01
C ASN A 226 -33.40 -14.86 2.98
N ARG A 227 -32.69 -15.91 2.55
CA ARG A 227 -31.23 -15.92 2.39
C ARG A 227 -30.82 -15.28 1.06
N LYS A 228 -31.13 -13.99 0.89
CA LYS A 228 -30.73 -13.24 -0.30
C LYS A 228 -30.09 -11.91 0.09
N LEU A 229 -28.99 -11.58 -0.58
CA LEU A 229 -28.33 -10.29 -0.51
C LEU A 229 -28.38 -9.65 -1.89
N ILE A 230 -28.83 -8.40 -1.95
CA ILE A 230 -28.86 -7.58 -3.16
C ILE A 230 -27.67 -6.63 -3.06
N LEU A 231 -26.69 -6.78 -3.94
CA LEU A 231 -25.48 -5.98 -3.97
C LEU A 231 -25.73 -4.72 -4.80
N ASP A 232 -25.44 -3.57 -4.20
CA ASP A 232 -25.46 -2.26 -4.86
C ASP A 232 -24.26 -2.10 -5.82
N THR A 233 -24.34 -1.13 -6.73
CA THR A 233 -23.31 -0.79 -7.71
C THR A 233 -21.96 -0.53 -7.03
N ASN A 234 -21.93 0.20 -5.90
CA ASN A 234 -20.67 0.49 -5.19
C ASN A 234 -19.98 -0.76 -4.64
N VAL A 235 -20.72 -1.81 -4.27
CA VAL A 235 -20.15 -3.08 -3.82
C VAL A 235 -19.50 -3.82 -4.99
N LEU A 236 -20.18 -3.84 -6.15
CA LEU A 236 -19.63 -4.45 -7.36
C LEU A 236 -18.41 -3.68 -7.88
N VAL A 237 -18.44 -2.34 -7.83
CA VAL A 237 -17.28 -1.49 -8.18
C VAL A 237 -16.09 -1.82 -7.27
N ALA A 238 -16.27 -1.87 -5.94
CA ALA A 238 -15.21 -2.22 -5.01
C ALA A 238 -14.67 -3.65 -5.24
N LEU A 239 -15.53 -4.59 -5.63
CA LEU A 239 -15.12 -5.96 -5.97
C LEU A 239 -14.24 -6.01 -7.23
N LEU A 240 -14.55 -5.19 -8.23
CA LEU A 240 -13.81 -5.11 -9.50
C LEU A 240 -12.51 -4.29 -9.38
N ALA A 241 -12.53 -3.21 -8.60
CA ALA A 241 -11.41 -2.32 -8.31
C ALA A 241 -10.53 -2.87 -7.18
N THR A 242 -9.62 -3.80 -7.48
CA THR A 242 -8.89 -4.55 -6.44
C THR A 242 -7.92 -3.73 -5.58
N THR A 243 -7.56 -2.51 -5.99
CA THR A 243 -6.77 -1.56 -5.18
C THR A 243 -7.64 -0.64 -4.32
N ASP A 244 -8.96 -0.77 -4.41
CA ASP A 244 -9.90 -0.09 -3.54
C ASP A 244 -9.79 -0.64 -2.11
N ARG A 245 -9.76 0.25 -1.12
CA ARG A 245 -9.75 -0.11 0.31
C ARG A 245 -10.98 -0.94 0.72
N GLN A 246 -12.11 -0.77 0.03
CA GLN A 246 -13.34 -1.51 0.26
C GLN A 246 -13.32 -2.91 -0.39
N HIS A 247 -12.38 -3.18 -1.30
CA HIS A 247 -12.31 -4.43 -2.05
C HIS A 247 -12.34 -5.66 -1.14
N LYS A 248 -11.49 -5.67 -0.10
CA LYS A 248 -11.38 -6.82 0.81
C LYS A 248 -12.66 -7.10 1.57
N VAL A 249 -13.38 -6.06 1.99
CA VAL A 249 -14.67 -6.25 2.67
C VAL A 249 -15.72 -6.78 1.71
N ALA A 250 -15.78 -6.25 0.47
CA ALA A 250 -16.69 -6.77 -0.56
C ALA A 250 -16.39 -8.24 -0.91
N ASP A 251 -15.11 -8.60 -1.01
CA ASP A 251 -14.62 -9.96 -1.28
C ASP A 251 -15.08 -10.94 -0.19
N ILE A 252 -14.82 -10.62 1.08
CA ILE A 252 -15.22 -11.42 2.25
C ILE A 252 -16.74 -11.62 2.30
N ILE A 253 -17.52 -10.58 2.01
CA ILE A 253 -18.98 -10.68 1.97
C ILE A 253 -19.41 -11.70 0.91
N CYS A 254 -18.85 -11.63 -0.30
CA CYS A 254 -19.24 -12.53 -1.38
C CYS A 254 -18.89 -13.99 -1.06
N GLU A 255 -17.67 -14.23 -0.59
CA GLU A 255 -17.19 -15.58 -0.27
C GLU A 255 -17.99 -16.19 0.90
N ARG A 256 -18.05 -15.52 2.04
CA ARG A 256 -18.63 -16.06 3.27
C ARG A 256 -20.16 -16.15 3.21
N SER A 257 -20.82 -15.21 2.53
CA SER A 257 -22.27 -15.30 2.32
C SER A 257 -22.62 -16.52 1.47
N SER A 258 -21.81 -16.83 0.45
CA SER A 258 -22.01 -18.01 -0.39
C SER A 258 -21.82 -19.31 0.40
N GLU A 259 -20.83 -19.38 1.29
CA GLU A 259 -20.61 -20.51 2.20
C GLU A 259 -21.80 -20.74 3.15
N LEU A 260 -22.44 -19.65 3.59
CA LEU A 260 -23.65 -19.67 4.42
C LEU A 260 -24.94 -19.93 3.61
N GLU A 261 -24.82 -20.26 2.32
CA GLU A 261 -25.93 -20.49 1.38
C GLU A 261 -26.83 -19.25 1.18
N PHE A 262 -26.29 -18.04 1.27
CA PHE A 262 -26.98 -16.83 0.81
C PHE A 262 -26.83 -16.68 -0.70
N GLY A 263 -27.95 -16.46 -1.38
CA GLY A 263 -27.92 -16.07 -2.78
C GLY A 263 -27.48 -14.62 -2.91
N LEU A 264 -26.48 -14.37 -3.75
CA LEU A 264 -25.97 -13.05 -4.06
C LEU A 264 -26.55 -12.57 -5.38
N TYR A 265 -27.05 -11.34 -5.39
CA TYR A 265 -27.77 -10.83 -6.54
C TYR A 265 -27.52 -9.36 -6.83
N TYR A 266 -27.72 -8.92 -8.08
CA TYR A 266 -27.81 -7.51 -8.49
C TYR A 266 -29.03 -7.28 -9.38
N THR A 267 -29.49 -6.04 -9.54
CA THR A 267 -30.64 -5.73 -10.41
C THR A 267 -30.23 -5.27 -11.81
N GLU A 268 -31.16 -5.28 -12.77
CA GLU A 268 -30.94 -4.73 -14.13
C GLU A 268 -30.42 -3.28 -14.06
N GLU A 269 -30.96 -2.47 -13.14
CA GLU A 269 -30.54 -1.07 -12.98
C GLU A 269 -29.12 -0.93 -12.42
N THR A 270 -28.71 -1.81 -11.49
CA THR A 270 -27.32 -1.87 -11.01
C THR A 270 -26.36 -2.22 -12.15
N ALA A 271 -26.77 -3.13 -13.02
CA ALA A 271 -26.00 -3.52 -14.19
C ALA A 271 -25.85 -2.36 -15.18
N ASP A 272 -26.95 -1.65 -15.47
CA ASP A 272 -26.95 -0.46 -16.32
C ASP A 272 -26.10 0.69 -15.75
N GLU A 273 -26.09 0.88 -14.42
CA GLU A 273 -25.26 1.88 -13.77
C GLU A 273 -23.78 1.51 -13.87
N LEU A 274 -23.42 0.25 -13.61
CA LEU A 274 -22.06 -0.24 -13.73
C LEU A 274 -21.53 -0.12 -15.17
N ASP A 275 -22.32 -0.49 -16.17
CA ASP A 275 -21.99 -0.34 -17.59
C ASP A 275 -21.76 1.14 -17.96
N ARG A 276 -22.54 2.05 -17.37
CA ARG A 276 -22.34 3.51 -17.50
C ARG A 276 -21.05 3.99 -16.84
N LEU A 277 -20.70 3.46 -15.66
CA LEU A 277 -19.44 3.77 -14.98
C LEU A 277 -18.22 3.31 -15.78
N ILE A 278 -18.26 2.10 -16.33
CA ILE A 278 -17.20 1.56 -17.21
C ILE A 278 -17.08 2.41 -18.49
N SER A 279 -18.21 2.78 -19.10
CA SER A 279 -18.23 3.68 -20.27
C SER A 279 -17.69 5.08 -19.94
N GLY A 280 -17.97 5.58 -18.74
CA GLY A 280 -17.41 6.83 -18.22
C GLY A 280 -15.89 6.77 -18.08
N CYS A 281 -15.35 5.67 -17.56
CA CYS A 281 -13.92 5.40 -17.46
C CYS A 281 -13.23 5.45 -18.83
N LYS A 282 -13.81 4.78 -19.85
CA LYS A 282 -13.29 4.86 -21.24
C LYS A 282 -13.29 6.28 -21.79
N THR A 283 -14.33 7.04 -21.50
CA THR A 283 -14.45 8.43 -21.96
C THR A 283 -13.38 9.30 -21.30
N GLU A 284 -13.15 9.14 -20.00
CA GLU A 284 -12.11 9.84 -19.24
C GLU A 284 -10.69 9.51 -19.73
N MET A 285 -10.47 8.30 -20.22
CA MET A 285 -9.18 7.83 -20.75
C MET A 285 -8.98 8.10 -22.25
N SER A 286 -10.01 8.58 -22.96
CA SER A 286 -9.96 8.77 -24.42
C SER A 286 -9.15 9.98 -24.91
N GLY A 287 -8.63 10.80 -24.00
CA GLY A 287 -7.75 11.93 -24.34
C GLY A 287 -7.62 12.97 -23.22
N ILE A 288 -6.72 13.93 -23.43
CA ILE A 288 -6.50 15.04 -22.48
C ILE A 288 -7.74 15.94 -22.40
N TYR A 289 -8.20 16.21 -21.18
CA TYR A 289 -9.25 17.18 -20.92
C TYR A 289 -8.81 18.59 -21.28
N THR A 290 -9.64 19.30 -22.06
CA THR A 290 -9.34 20.65 -22.56
C THR A 290 -10.25 21.74 -22.03
N GLY A 291 -11.19 21.39 -21.15
CA GLY A 291 -12.12 22.35 -20.56
C GLY A 291 -11.57 23.04 -19.30
N ASN A 292 -12.39 23.92 -18.73
CA ASN A 292 -12.07 24.67 -17.51
C ASN A 292 -12.82 24.17 -16.27
N ARG A 293 -13.51 23.02 -16.37
CA ARG A 293 -14.18 22.43 -15.21
C ARG A 293 -13.12 21.89 -14.25
N GLN A 294 -13.27 22.16 -12.96
CA GLN A 294 -12.49 21.47 -11.94
C GLN A 294 -12.84 19.98 -11.99
N LEU A 295 -11.81 19.17 -12.19
CA LEU A 295 -11.86 17.72 -12.24
C LEU A 295 -10.71 17.20 -11.38
N SER A 296 -10.96 16.10 -10.66
CA SER A 296 -9.91 15.33 -9.98
C SER A 296 -8.99 14.67 -11.00
N VAL A 297 -7.82 14.24 -10.55
CA VAL A 297 -6.85 13.49 -11.36
C VAL A 297 -7.46 12.17 -11.85
N ALA A 298 -8.28 11.53 -11.01
CA ALA A 298 -9.14 10.41 -11.38
C ALA A 298 -10.58 10.68 -10.90
N ASN A 299 -11.53 10.87 -11.83
CA ASN A 299 -12.95 11.15 -11.52
C ASN A 299 -13.80 9.87 -11.50
N ASN A 300 -13.18 8.72 -11.78
CA ASN A 300 -13.80 7.42 -11.83
C ASN A 300 -12.94 6.42 -11.04
N GLN A 301 -13.60 5.58 -10.22
CA GLN A 301 -12.90 4.63 -9.36
C GLN A 301 -12.06 3.62 -10.14
N PHE A 302 -12.46 3.24 -11.36
CA PHE A 302 -11.68 2.37 -12.23
C PHE A 302 -10.43 3.06 -12.80
N VAL A 303 -10.46 4.39 -13.01
CA VAL A 303 -9.26 5.14 -13.40
C VAL A 303 -8.29 5.23 -12.23
N LYS A 304 -8.80 5.43 -11.01
CA LYS A 304 -7.99 5.41 -9.79
C LYS A 304 -7.34 4.03 -9.58
N ASP A 305 -8.12 2.96 -9.75
CA ASP A 305 -7.63 1.58 -9.63
C ASP A 305 -6.60 1.22 -10.71
N PHE A 306 -6.82 1.67 -11.95
CA PHE A 306 -5.84 1.54 -13.02
C PHE A 306 -4.53 2.27 -12.67
N GLY A 307 -4.59 3.53 -12.23
CA GLY A 307 -3.42 4.32 -11.83
C GLY A 307 -2.51 3.61 -10.83
N LYS A 308 -3.09 2.83 -9.90
CA LYS A 308 -2.36 2.05 -8.88
C LYS A 308 -1.81 0.71 -9.39
N LYS A 309 -2.24 0.22 -10.56
CA LYS A 309 -1.86 -1.07 -11.15
C LYS A 309 -0.81 -0.90 -12.24
N THR A 310 0.38 -0.46 -11.84
CA THR A 310 1.49 -0.16 -12.75
C THR A 310 2.02 -1.36 -13.53
N ASP A 311 1.52 -2.57 -13.27
CA ASP A 311 1.88 -3.83 -13.95
C ASP A 311 0.94 -4.21 -15.10
N VAL A 312 -0.21 -3.54 -15.26
CA VAL A 312 -1.22 -3.87 -16.28
C VAL A 312 -1.39 -2.72 -17.28
N GLY A 313 -1.45 -3.04 -18.57
CA GLY A 313 -1.73 -2.04 -19.62
C GLY A 313 -3.21 -1.65 -19.69
N TRP A 314 -3.51 -0.43 -20.16
CA TRP A 314 -4.89 0.08 -20.23
C TRP A 314 -5.83 -0.82 -21.03
N ASP A 315 -5.41 -1.33 -22.19
CA ASP A 315 -6.23 -2.19 -23.04
C ASP A 315 -6.59 -3.52 -22.34
N GLU A 316 -5.64 -4.12 -21.61
CA GLU A 316 -5.89 -5.32 -20.81
C GLU A 316 -6.85 -5.03 -19.65
N TYR A 317 -6.61 -3.91 -18.95
CA TYR A 317 -7.44 -3.48 -17.83
C TYR A 317 -8.89 -3.24 -18.25
N ILE A 318 -9.11 -2.53 -19.36
CA ILE A 318 -10.47 -2.22 -19.81
C ILE A 318 -11.19 -3.44 -20.38
N SER A 319 -10.50 -4.35 -21.09
CA SER A 319 -11.09 -5.61 -21.54
C SER A 319 -11.56 -6.46 -20.36
N ARG A 320 -10.77 -6.54 -19.29
CA ARG A 320 -11.20 -7.19 -18.04
C ARG A 320 -12.48 -6.57 -17.48
N LEU A 321 -12.60 -5.24 -17.48
CA LEU A 321 -13.81 -4.57 -17.00
C LEU A 321 -15.02 -4.78 -17.92
N GLU A 322 -14.82 -4.91 -19.23
CA GLU A 322 -15.92 -5.23 -20.17
C GLU A 322 -16.51 -6.62 -19.88
N ASP A 323 -15.69 -7.55 -19.38
CA ASP A 323 -16.10 -8.90 -18.99
C ASP A 323 -16.59 -8.97 -17.51
N TRP A 324 -16.96 -7.84 -16.90
CA TRP A 324 -17.31 -7.79 -15.46
C TRP A 324 -18.42 -8.76 -15.06
N ARG A 325 -19.37 -9.04 -15.96
CA ARG A 325 -20.50 -9.96 -15.69
C ARG A 325 -20.00 -11.37 -15.43
N ASP A 326 -19.07 -11.85 -16.25
CA ASP A 326 -18.46 -13.17 -16.07
C ASP A 326 -17.67 -13.21 -14.75
N ILE A 327 -16.94 -12.14 -14.41
CA ILE A 327 -16.18 -12.02 -13.16
C ILE A 327 -17.09 -12.13 -11.91
N VAL A 328 -18.25 -11.46 -11.92
CA VAL A 328 -19.17 -11.52 -10.77
C VAL A 328 -19.98 -12.82 -10.74
N GLU A 329 -20.30 -13.42 -11.90
CA GLU A 329 -20.98 -14.71 -12.00
C GLU A 329 -20.11 -15.86 -11.49
N GLU A 330 -18.79 -15.84 -11.76
CA GLU A 330 -17.83 -16.81 -11.20
C GLU A 330 -17.84 -16.83 -9.67
N ARG A 331 -18.20 -15.70 -9.04
CA ARG A 331 -18.35 -15.53 -7.59
C ARG A 331 -19.76 -15.87 -7.09
N GLY A 332 -20.62 -16.40 -7.94
CA GLY A 332 -21.99 -16.80 -7.60
C GLY A 332 -23.00 -15.64 -7.53
N ILE A 333 -22.65 -14.46 -8.03
CA ILE A 333 -23.51 -13.28 -8.04
C ILE A 333 -24.37 -13.30 -9.32
N GLN A 334 -25.69 -13.21 -9.19
CA GLN A 334 -26.62 -13.38 -10.30
C GLN A 334 -27.55 -12.18 -10.52
N GLU A 335 -27.89 -11.88 -11.76
CA GLU A 335 -28.89 -10.85 -12.06
C GLU A 335 -30.31 -11.32 -11.68
N ILE A 336 -31.05 -10.49 -10.95
CA ILE A 336 -32.45 -10.76 -10.60
C ILE A 336 -33.37 -10.53 -11.80
N GLN A 337 -34.18 -11.53 -12.12
CA GLN A 337 -35.13 -11.50 -13.24
C GLN A 337 -36.51 -10.88 -12.91
N ALA A 338 -36.65 -10.11 -11.82
CA ALA A 338 -37.94 -9.70 -11.28
C ALA A 338 -38.07 -8.17 -11.13
N ASN A 339 -39.08 -7.58 -11.79
CA ASN A 339 -39.23 -6.12 -11.91
C ASN A 339 -40.29 -5.53 -10.95
N ALA A 340 -40.84 -6.34 -10.03
CA ALA A 340 -41.84 -5.85 -9.10
C ALA A 340 -41.17 -5.13 -7.93
N ILE A 341 -41.58 -3.89 -7.67
CA ILE A 341 -41.07 -3.05 -6.58
C ILE A 341 -42.22 -2.58 -5.69
N ASN A 342 -41.92 -2.27 -4.43
CA ASN A 342 -42.84 -1.58 -3.53
C ASN A 342 -42.77 -0.08 -3.80
N ASP A 343 -43.81 0.46 -4.44
CA ASP A 343 -43.87 1.88 -4.83
C ASP A 343 -43.84 2.82 -3.61
N GLN A 344 -44.42 2.42 -2.47
CA GLN A 344 -44.49 3.25 -1.27
C GLN A 344 -43.10 3.48 -0.65
N ILE A 345 -42.30 2.42 -0.54
CA ILE A 345 -40.91 2.49 -0.07
C ILE A 345 -40.04 3.21 -1.10
N ARG A 346 -40.20 2.92 -2.40
CA ARG A 346 -39.47 3.64 -3.46
C ARG A 346 -39.70 5.14 -3.35
N ASP A 347 -40.96 5.59 -3.39
CA ASP A 347 -41.30 7.01 -3.41
C ASP A 347 -40.82 7.71 -2.13
N ARG A 348 -40.97 7.06 -0.97
CA ARG A 348 -40.50 7.62 0.28
C ARG A 348 -38.97 7.69 0.36
N THR A 349 -38.27 6.69 -0.16
CA THR A 349 -36.78 6.69 -0.23
C THR A 349 -36.31 7.83 -1.11
N ARG A 350 -36.93 8.00 -2.29
CA ARG A 350 -36.65 9.11 -3.21
C ARG A 350 -36.81 10.47 -2.53
N ASP A 351 -37.91 10.67 -1.80
CA ASP A 351 -38.16 11.92 -1.07
C ASP A 351 -37.08 12.18 0.00
N LEU A 352 -36.73 11.16 0.78
CA LEU A 352 -35.71 11.27 1.84
C LEU A 352 -34.31 11.55 1.27
N LEU A 353 -33.94 10.90 0.15
CA LEU A 353 -32.67 11.18 -0.53
C LEU A 353 -32.68 12.61 -1.07
N LEU A 354 -33.75 13.07 -1.71
CA LEU A 354 -33.85 14.47 -2.18
C LEU A 354 -33.75 15.47 -1.01
N GLU A 355 -34.34 15.15 0.14
CA GLU A 355 -34.21 15.96 1.36
C GLU A 355 -32.75 16.02 1.85
N SER A 356 -32.02 14.90 1.81
CA SER A 356 -30.60 14.82 2.22
C SER A 356 -29.67 15.63 1.31
N TYR A 357 -29.90 15.61 -0.01
CA TYR A 357 -29.06 16.30 -1.00
C TYR A 357 -29.37 17.80 -1.17
N GLY A 358 -30.50 18.29 -0.63
CA GLY A 358 -30.84 19.71 -0.65
C GLY A 358 -31.08 20.29 -2.06
N TYR A 359 -30.54 21.48 -2.34
CA TYR A 359 -30.82 22.24 -3.57
C TYR A 359 -29.92 21.89 -4.77
N ASP A 360 -28.84 21.12 -4.58
CA ASP A 360 -27.81 20.85 -5.60
C ASP A 360 -28.08 19.56 -6.40
N VAL A 361 -29.31 19.39 -6.85
CA VAL A 361 -29.74 18.20 -7.58
C VAL A 361 -29.55 18.39 -9.08
N ASN A 362 -28.70 17.55 -9.69
CA ASN A 362 -28.50 17.47 -11.13
C ASN A 362 -29.06 16.15 -11.71
N ASP A 363 -29.14 16.03 -13.04
CA ASP A 363 -29.72 14.85 -13.71
C ASP A 363 -29.00 13.53 -13.39
N ARG A 364 -27.67 13.58 -13.16
CA ARG A 364 -26.89 12.41 -12.75
C ARG A 364 -27.31 11.96 -11.35
N LEU A 365 -27.37 12.91 -10.41
CA LEU A 365 -27.82 12.64 -9.05
C LEU A 365 -29.26 12.11 -9.00
N LEU A 366 -30.17 12.65 -9.82
CA LEU A 366 -31.54 12.14 -9.92
C LEU A 366 -31.59 10.69 -10.39
N THR A 367 -30.67 10.29 -11.27
CA THR A 367 -30.58 8.92 -11.76
C THR A 367 -30.09 7.97 -10.66
N ASN A 368 -29.10 8.39 -9.88
CA ASN A 368 -28.62 7.62 -8.72
C ASN A 368 -29.71 7.50 -7.65
N ILE A 369 -30.41 8.59 -7.32
CA ILE A 369 -31.55 8.57 -6.39
C ILE A 369 -32.65 7.60 -6.86
N ASP A 370 -32.95 7.57 -8.17
CA ASP A 370 -33.95 6.65 -8.72
C ASP A 370 -33.50 5.20 -8.54
N HIS A 371 -32.24 4.89 -8.86
CA HIS A 371 -31.63 3.58 -8.65
C HIS A 371 -31.71 3.13 -7.18
N ASP A 372 -31.19 3.95 -6.26
CA ASP A 372 -31.15 3.65 -4.83
C ASP A 372 -32.56 3.43 -4.24
N SER A 373 -33.52 4.27 -4.66
CA SER A 373 -34.92 4.13 -4.25
C SER A 373 -35.56 2.82 -4.72
N ARG A 374 -35.17 2.34 -5.91
CA ARG A 374 -35.65 1.08 -6.47
C ARG A 374 -35.02 -0.12 -5.77
N LEU A 375 -33.75 -0.05 -5.37
CA LEU A 375 -33.12 -1.10 -4.56
C LEU A 375 -33.87 -1.35 -3.25
N LEU A 376 -34.18 -0.29 -2.48
CA LEU A 376 -34.99 -0.45 -1.26
C LEU A 376 -36.42 -0.91 -1.56
N GLY A 377 -37.03 -0.36 -2.61
CA GLY A 377 -38.36 -0.77 -3.06
C GLY A 377 -38.42 -2.25 -3.44
N PHE A 378 -37.37 -2.79 -4.04
CA PHE A 378 -37.24 -4.19 -4.39
C PHE A 378 -37.07 -5.07 -3.14
N SER A 379 -36.14 -4.72 -2.24
CA SER A 379 -35.94 -5.43 -0.97
C SER A 379 -37.22 -5.50 -0.13
N ALA A 380 -37.94 -4.37 -0.02
CA ALA A 380 -39.24 -4.31 0.64
C ALA A 380 -40.29 -5.19 -0.04
N LYS A 381 -40.30 -5.24 -1.38
CA LYS A 381 -41.25 -6.06 -2.13
C LYS A 381 -41.06 -7.55 -1.84
N GLU A 382 -39.82 -8.01 -1.79
CA GLU A 382 -39.51 -9.39 -1.46
C GLU A 382 -39.95 -9.75 -0.03
N ARG A 383 -39.87 -8.81 0.92
CA ARG A 383 -40.32 -9.01 2.31
C ARG A 383 -41.82 -9.17 2.48
N GLU A 384 -42.65 -8.51 1.67
CA GLU A 384 -44.12 -8.65 1.71
C GLU A 384 -44.59 -10.10 1.60
N PHE A 385 -43.79 -10.96 0.96
CA PHE A 385 -44.10 -12.38 0.76
C PHE A 385 -43.45 -13.30 1.81
N THR A 386 -42.88 -12.72 2.86
CA THR A 386 -42.23 -13.44 3.96
C THR A 386 -43.00 -13.23 5.26
N THR A 387 -43.06 -14.29 6.07
CA THR A 387 -43.56 -14.23 7.45
C THR A 387 -42.40 -14.18 8.44
N TRP A 388 -41.21 -13.87 7.94
CA TRP A 388 -39.94 -13.92 8.65
C TRP A 388 -39.34 -12.54 8.61
N ASP A 389 -38.95 -12.04 9.77
CA ASP A 389 -38.57 -10.65 9.93
C ASP A 389 -37.11 -10.38 9.52
N PHE A 390 -36.38 -11.38 9.03
CA PHE A 390 -34.96 -11.25 8.65
C PHE A 390 -34.74 -11.47 7.16
N GLY A 391 -34.15 -10.48 6.48
CA GLY A 391 -33.83 -10.54 5.05
C GLY A 391 -35.03 -10.50 4.09
N PRO A 392 -34.82 -10.24 2.79
CA PRO A 392 -33.54 -9.92 2.14
C PRO A 392 -33.00 -8.54 2.52
N PHE A 393 -31.72 -8.30 2.25
CA PHE A 393 -31.05 -7.02 2.51
C PHE A 393 -30.41 -6.47 1.24
N VAL A 394 -30.43 -5.15 1.10
CA VAL A 394 -29.50 -4.44 0.20
C VAL A 394 -28.18 -4.26 0.93
N ILE A 395 -27.06 -4.60 0.30
CA ILE A 395 -25.71 -4.35 0.80
C ILE A 395 -25.14 -3.19 0.00
N SER A 396 -24.77 -2.11 0.69
CA SER A 396 -24.32 -0.87 0.05
C SER A 396 -23.33 -0.10 0.92
N PHE A 397 -22.25 0.41 0.33
CA PHE A 397 -21.37 1.38 0.97
C PHE A 397 -21.97 2.81 1.00
N HIS A 398 -23.11 3.04 0.36
CA HIS A 398 -23.77 4.35 0.31
C HIS A 398 -24.50 4.62 1.64
N GLU A 399 -23.88 5.47 2.47
CA GLU A 399 -24.33 5.77 3.83
C GLU A 399 -25.80 6.19 3.89
N ASP A 400 -26.22 7.19 3.11
CA ASP A 400 -27.60 7.68 3.12
C ASP A 400 -28.61 6.57 2.78
N LEU A 401 -28.26 5.66 1.87
CA LEU A 401 -29.13 4.55 1.47
C LEU A 401 -29.35 3.59 2.63
N THR A 402 -28.26 3.24 3.32
CA THR A 402 -28.30 2.32 4.47
C THR A 402 -28.99 2.95 5.69
N GLN A 403 -28.75 4.24 5.98
CA GLN A 403 -29.42 4.97 7.06
C GLN A 403 -30.94 5.07 6.80
N ILE A 404 -31.33 5.42 5.56
CA ILE A 404 -32.75 5.45 5.18
C ILE A 404 -33.36 4.05 5.30
N GLY A 405 -32.66 3.01 4.83
CA GLY A 405 -33.06 1.61 4.99
C GLY A 405 -33.29 1.20 6.45
N ALA A 406 -32.45 1.66 7.36
CA ALA A 406 -32.58 1.44 8.81
C ALA A 406 -33.74 2.25 9.41
N SER A 407 -33.96 3.48 8.94
CA SER A 407 -35.03 4.35 9.44
C SER A 407 -36.42 3.75 9.22
N PHE A 408 -36.64 3.02 8.11
CA PHE A 408 -37.92 2.36 7.84
C PHE A 408 -38.29 1.28 8.87
N ALA A 409 -37.30 0.67 9.54
CA ALA A 409 -37.54 -0.27 10.63
C ALA A 409 -38.16 0.42 11.86
N LYS A 410 -37.81 1.70 12.07
CA LYS A 410 -38.24 2.54 13.20
C LYS A 410 -39.57 3.26 12.93
N MET A 411 -40.07 3.27 11.69
CA MET A 411 -41.31 3.95 11.29
C MET A 411 -42.52 3.01 11.37
N ASP A 412 -43.50 3.34 12.21
CA ASP A 412 -44.72 2.54 12.39
C ASP A 412 -45.50 2.29 11.08
N ASP A 413 -45.53 3.28 10.18
CA ASP A 413 -46.24 3.20 8.89
C ASP A 413 -45.68 2.11 7.95
N PHE A 414 -44.44 1.69 8.16
CA PHE A 414 -43.74 0.70 7.33
C PHE A 414 -43.46 -0.62 8.05
N ARG A 415 -43.79 -0.72 9.35
CA ARG A 415 -43.51 -1.90 10.17
C ARG A 415 -44.12 -3.20 9.62
N THR A 416 -45.26 -3.12 8.96
CA THR A 416 -45.90 -4.29 8.31
C THR A 416 -45.17 -4.81 7.08
N ILE A 417 -44.31 -3.97 6.47
CA ILE A 417 -43.49 -4.31 5.30
C ILE A 417 -42.10 -4.75 5.76
N THR A 418 -41.51 -4.02 6.70
CA THR A 418 -40.13 -4.24 7.14
C THR A 418 -39.98 -5.33 8.19
N GLY A 419 -41.06 -5.68 8.91
CA GLY A 419 -41.00 -6.59 10.06
C GLY A 419 -40.27 -5.99 11.26
N GLY A 420 -40.05 -4.66 11.28
CA GLY A 420 -39.23 -4.01 12.30
C GLY A 420 -37.72 -4.16 12.09
N ASN A 421 -37.27 -4.63 10.93
CA ASN A 421 -35.86 -4.84 10.59
C ASN A 421 -35.40 -3.93 9.46
N THR A 422 -34.11 -3.58 9.42
CA THR A 422 -33.54 -2.73 8.36
C THR A 422 -33.66 -3.35 6.98
N LEU A 423 -33.87 -2.55 5.93
CA LEU A 423 -33.93 -3.01 4.53
C LEU A 423 -32.56 -3.03 3.85
N ALA A 424 -31.61 -2.25 4.36
CA ALA A 424 -30.26 -2.11 3.83
C ALA A 424 -29.23 -2.15 4.97
N LEU A 425 -28.08 -2.73 4.67
CA LEU A 425 -26.97 -2.90 5.60
C LEU A 425 -25.70 -2.35 4.97
N GLN A 426 -24.89 -1.74 5.82
CA GLN A 426 -23.49 -1.52 5.49
C GLN A 426 -22.76 -2.87 5.36
N PRO A 427 -21.84 -3.01 4.41
CA PRO A 427 -20.97 -4.18 4.25
C PRO A 427 -20.36 -4.67 5.56
N ARG A 428 -19.81 -3.76 6.39
CA ARG A 428 -19.22 -4.14 7.67
C ARG A 428 -20.25 -4.66 8.69
N SER A 429 -21.50 -4.19 8.66
CA SER A 429 -22.58 -4.73 9.51
C SER A 429 -22.82 -6.20 9.19
N TRP A 430 -22.79 -6.54 7.90
CA TRP A 430 -22.94 -7.92 7.45
C TRP A 430 -21.73 -8.78 7.82
N VAL A 431 -20.51 -8.26 7.69
CA VAL A 431 -19.29 -8.95 8.18
C VAL A 431 -19.37 -9.23 9.68
N ASN A 432 -19.80 -8.24 10.49
CA ASN A 432 -20.01 -8.42 11.92
C ASN A 432 -21.02 -9.53 12.20
N TYR A 433 -22.12 -9.55 11.45
CA TYR A 433 -23.14 -10.59 11.54
C TYR A 433 -22.60 -11.99 11.16
N ILE A 434 -21.80 -12.10 10.11
CA ILE A 434 -21.12 -13.34 9.73
C ILE A 434 -20.17 -13.78 10.85
N MET A 435 -19.33 -12.88 11.35
CA MET A 435 -18.41 -13.14 12.45
C MET A 435 -19.14 -13.54 13.74
N ALA A 436 -20.36 -13.07 13.94
CA ALA A 436 -21.20 -13.31 15.11
C ALA A 436 -21.95 -14.66 15.10
N PHE A 437 -22.29 -15.17 13.92
CA PHE A 437 -23.27 -16.25 13.82
C PHE A 437 -22.80 -17.42 12.94
N THR A 438 -21.61 -17.35 12.35
CA THR A 438 -21.05 -18.44 11.54
C THR A 438 -20.54 -19.58 12.46
N PRO A 439 -21.07 -20.81 12.31
CA PRO A 439 -20.61 -21.98 13.07
C PRO A 439 -19.28 -22.57 12.57
N VAL A 440 -18.77 -22.08 11.44
CA VAL A 440 -17.50 -22.48 10.82
C VAL A 440 -16.36 -21.73 11.52
N GLU A 441 -15.36 -22.46 12.02
CA GLU A 441 -14.14 -21.83 12.53
C GLU A 441 -13.53 -20.99 11.42
N LEU A 442 -13.39 -19.68 11.64
CA LEU A 442 -12.58 -18.85 10.75
C LEU A 442 -11.13 -19.33 10.86
N GLU A 443 -10.53 -19.65 9.72
CA GLU A 443 -9.11 -19.98 9.67
C GLU A 443 -8.32 -18.74 10.15
N PRO A 444 -7.20 -18.90 10.88
CA PRO A 444 -6.43 -17.76 11.39
C PRO A 444 -6.05 -16.72 10.30
N GLY A 445 -5.83 -17.17 9.06
CA GLY A 445 -5.56 -16.30 7.91
C GLY A 445 -6.75 -15.43 7.47
N GLU A 446 -7.99 -15.92 7.61
CA GLU A 446 -9.20 -15.15 7.27
C GLU A 446 -9.43 -14.02 8.28
N MET A 447 -9.23 -14.29 9.57
CA MET A 447 -9.35 -13.28 10.62
C MET A 447 -8.28 -12.18 10.50
N ASN A 448 -7.05 -12.55 10.15
CA ASN A 448 -6.00 -11.58 9.85
C ASN A 448 -6.36 -10.73 8.63
N THR A 449 -7.05 -11.29 7.64
CA THR A 449 -7.55 -10.55 6.47
C THR A 449 -8.63 -9.54 6.85
N ILE A 450 -9.57 -9.90 7.75
CA ILE A 450 -10.57 -8.96 8.28
C ILE A 450 -9.89 -7.84 9.08
N ALA A 451 -8.98 -8.19 10.00
CA ALA A 451 -8.26 -7.21 10.80
C ALA A 451 -7.42 -6.26 9.95
N GLN A 452 -6.75 -6.80 8.92
CA GLN A 452 -6.01 -5.99 7.95
C GLN A 452 -6.94 -5.08 7.15
N SER A 453 -8.14 -5.54 6.79
CA SER A 453 -9.13 -4.73 6.09
C SER A 453 -9.62 -3.58 6.96
N VAL A 454 -10.06 -3.86 8.19
CA VAL A 454 -10.49 -2.85 9.17
C VAL A 454 -9.37 -1.85 9.41
N LEU A 455 -8.14 -2.34 9.64
CA LEU A 455 -6.98 -1.48 9.85
C LEU A 455 -6.70 -0.62 8.61
N SER A 456 -6.65 -1.20 7.41
CA SER A 456 -6.36 -0.45 6.17
C SER A 456 -7.35 0.66 5.90
N VAL A 457 -8.62 0.45 6.23
CA VAL A 457 -9.66 1.47 6.07
C VAL A 457 -9.60 2.49 7.20
N ALA A 458 -9.37 2.07 8.45
CA ALA A 458 -9.23 2.98 9.57
C ALA A 458 -7.96 3.84 9.48
N SER A 459 -6.91 3.32 8.86
CA SER A 459 -5.60 3.97 8.72
C SER A 459 -5.55 5.01 7.61
N ASP A 460 -6.69 5.62 7.28
CA ASP A 460 -6.84 6.50 6.14
C ASP A 460 -6.18 7.87 6.38
N PHE A 461 -4.90 7.94 6.02
CA PHE A 461 -4.22 9.20 5.75
C PHE A 461 -4.61 9.65 4.34
N GLU A 462 -4.73 10.97 4.10
CA GLU A 462 -5.08 11.44 2.76
C GLU A 462 -4.09 10.82 1.74
N GLU A 463 -4.62 9.98 0.84
CA GLU A 463 -3.82 9.34 -0.21
C GLU A 463 -3.56 10.38 -1.30
N GLU A 464 -2.42 11.08 -1.19
CA GLU A 464 -1.90 11.88 -2.30
C GLU A 464 -1.66 10.97 -3.51
N ILE A 465 -2.28 11.27 -4.65
CA ILE A 465 -1.99 10.57 -5.90
C ILE A 465 -0.51 10.81 -6.23
N THR A 466 0.23 9.73 -6.42
CA THR A 466 1.65 9.84 -6.74
C THR A 466 1.84 10.30 -8.19
N LEU A 467 2.99 10.91 -8.47
CA LEU A 467 3.30 11.25 -9.86
C LEU A 467 3.39 10.01 -10.75
N ASP A 468 3.77 8.87 -10.18
CA ASP A 468 3.80 7.58 -10.90
C ASP A 468 2.39 7.12 -11.29
N GLU A 469 1.44 7.13 -10.35
CA GLU A 469 0.04 6.81 -10.62
C GLU A 469 -0.58 7.77 -11.64
N TYR A 470 -0.24 9.06 -11.55
CA TYR A 470 -0.65 10.05 -12.53
C TYR A 470 -0.07 9.76 -13.92
N VAL A 471 1.23 9.49 -14.04
CA VAL A 471 1.87 9.22 -15.33
C VAL A 471 1.30 7.95 -15.96
N HIS A 472 1.09 6.90 -15.17
CA HIS A 472 0.51 5.64 -15.61
C HIS A 472 -0.92 5.84 -16.18
N SER A 473 -1.77 6.61 -15.48
CA SER A 473 -3.11 6.97 -15.97
C SER A 473 -3.10 7.99 -17.11
N PHE A 474 -2.06 8.79 -17.25
CA PHE A 474 -1.94 9.82 -18.29
C PHE A 474 -1.36 9.29 -19.61
N ALA A 475 -0.44 8.31 -19.58
CA ALA A 475 0.22 7.77 -20.76
C ALA A 475 -0.76 7.27 -21.85
N PRO A 476 -1.82 6.50 -21.53
CA PRO A 476 -2.81 6.09 -22.53
C PRO A 476 -3.57 7.28 -23.14
N LYS A 477 -3.81 8.36 -22.37
CA LYS A 477 -4.52 9.56 -22.85
C LYS A 477 -3.74 10.31 -23.94
N VAL A 478 -2.43 10.11 -24.00
CA VAL A 478 -1.53 10.67 -25.04
C VAL A 478 -1.11 9.64 -26.09
N GLY A 479 -1.66 8.42 -26.01
CA GLY A 479 -1.38 7.34 -26.97
C GLY A 479 -0.02 6.68 -26.77
N LEU A 480 0.51 6.68 -25.54
CA LEU A 480 1.76 6.00 -25.18
C LEU A 480 1.46 4.65 -24.53
N GLU A 481 2.38 3.70 -24.72
CA GLU A 481 2.31 2.37 -24.11
C GLU A 481 2.99 2.37 -22.73
N GLN A 482 2.75 1.33 -21.93
CA GLN A 482 3.32 1.17 -20.59
C GLN A 482 4.85 1.21 -20.59
N SER A 483 5.50 0.76 -21.68
CA SER A 483 6.96 0.82 -21.83
C SER A 483 7.52 2.24 -21.91
N ASP A 484 6.68 3.23 -22.24
CA ASP A 484 7.09 4.62 -22.44
C ASP A 484 6.89 5.49 -21.18
N GLU A 485 6.26 4.96 -20.13
CA GLU A 485 5.90 5.69 -18.91
C GLU A 485 7.11 6.27 -18.18
N ASP A 486 8.19 5.49 -18.08
CA ASP A 486 9.45 5.95 -17.47
C ASP A 486 10.08 7.12 -18.23
N GLU A 487 9.98 7.12 -19.56
CA GLU A 487 10.45 8.22 -20.39
C GLU A 487 9.53 9.44 -20.25
N LEU A 488 8.22 9.23 -20.24
CA LEU A 488 7.22 10.29 -20.04
C LEU A 488 7.40 10.96 -18.67
N LYS A 489 7.58 10.18 -17.60
CA LYS A 489 7.87 10.69 -16.27
C LYS A 489 9.12 11.56 -16.26
N LYS A 490 10.23 11.06 -16.83
CA LYS A 490 11.48 11.84 -16.92
C LYS A 490 11.26 13.13 -17.72
N PHE A 491 10.51 13.06 -18.81
CA PHE A 491 10.20 14.23 -19.64
C PHE A 491 9.41 15.28 -18.85
N LEU A 492 8.37 14.89 -18.13
CA LEU A 492 7.54 15.78 -17.32
C LEU A 492 8.30 16.36 -16.10
N VAL A 493 9.05 15.52 -15.39
CA VAL A 493 9.75 15.90 -14.15
C VAL A 493 10.94 16.82 -14.41
N ASN A 494 11.60 16.70 -15.57
CA ASN A 494 12.77 17.51 -15.88
C ASN A 494 12.43 18.86 -16.54
N HIS A 495 11.13 19.17 -16.72
CA HIS A 495 10.73 20.44 -17.30
C HIS A 495 11.15 21.62 -16.40
N PRO A 496 11.91 22.60 -16.91
CA PRO A 496 12.63 23.57 -16.08
C PRO A 496 11.74 24.53 -15.28
N SER A 497 10.51 24.78 -15.72
CA SER A 497 9.62 25.77 -15.09
C SER A 497 8.24 25.25 -14.65
N LEU A 498 7.86 24.05 -15.07
CA LEU A 498 6.49 23.53 -14.88
C LEU A 498 6.45 22.24 -14.05
N SER A 499 7.60 21.61 -13.79
CA SER A 499 7.69 20.36 -13.02
C SER A 499 7.15 20.49 -11.60
N ASP A 500 7.48 21.57 -10.90
CA ASP A 500 7.01 21.78 -9.52
C ASP A 500 5.51 22.09 -9.48
N GLU A 501 4.99 22.84 -10.45
CA GLU A 501 3.56 23.13 -10.56
C GLU A 501 2.76 21.87 -10.92
N LEU A 502 3.30 20.98 -11.77
CA LEU A 502 2.72 19.68 -12.06
C LEU A 502 2.64 18.81 -10.80
N LYS A 503 3.76 18.63 -10.09
CA LYS A 503 3.80 17.83 -8.86
C LYS A 503 2.82 18.36 -7.82
N GLN A 504 2.73 19.68 -7.67
CA GLN A 504 1.78 20.29 -6.74
C GLN A 504 0.33 20.06 -7.17
N SER A 505 0.01 20.23 -8.46
CA SER A 505 -1.34 20.02 -8.97
C SER A 505 -1.79 18.57 -8.87
N VAL A 506 -0.87 17.60 -9.03
CA VAL A 506 -1.15 16.17 -8.83
C VAL A 506 -1.42 15.88 -7.34
N ARG A 507 -0.61 16.43 -6.42
CA ARG A 507 -0.83 16.26 -4.97
C ARG A 507 -2.12 16.88 -4.47
N GLU A 508 -2.50 18.04 -5.01
CA GLU A 508 -3.73 18.76 -4.66
C GLU A 508 -4.97 18.17 -5.37
N ASP A 509 -4.84 17.05 -6.07
CA ASP A 509 -5.89 16.40 -6.89
C ASP A 509 -6.55 17.36 -7.90
N GLU A 510 -5.80 18.34 -8.41
CA GLU A 510 -6.26 19.30 -9.43
C GLU A 510 -6.06 18.74 -10.84
N GLY A 511 -6.72 17.61 -11.17
CA GLY A 511 -6.55 16.88 -12.44
C GLY A 511 -6.65 17.73 -13.71
N HIS A 512 -7.64 18.62 -13.79
CA HIS A 512 -7.77 19.56 -14.90
C HIS A 512 -6.53 20.46 -15.12
N LYS A 513 -5.86 20.87 -14.04
CA LYS A 513 -4.65 21.69 -14.08
C LYS A 513 -3.42 20.83 -14.35
N ALA A 514 -3.33 19.65 -13.72
CA ALA A 514 -2.28 18.68 -13.99
C ALA A 514 -2.24 18.31 -15.48
N GLU A 515 -3.37 17.94 -16.08
CA GLU A 515 -3.47 17.64 -17.51
C GLU A 515 -3.14 18.83 -18.41
N ARG A 516 -3.56 20.05 -18.04
CA ARG A 516 -3.20 21.27 -18.77
C ARG A 516 -1.69 21.50 -18.76
N ILE A 517 -1.06 21.40 -17.59
CA ILE A 517 0.40 21.57 -17.43
C ILE A 517 1.15 20.49 -18.20
N SER A 518 0.74 19.23 -18.09
CA SER A 518 1.34 18.12 -18.83
C SER A 518 1.27 18.34 -20.34
N ARG A 519 0.13 18.84 -20.86
CA ARG A 519 0.02 19.23 -22.27
C ARG A 519 0.95 20.39 -22.63
N GLU A 520 1.02 21.44 -21.79
CA GLU A 520 1.94 22.57 -22.02
C GLU A 520 3.40 22.11 -22.09
N ILE A 521 3.81 21.16 -21.25
CA ILE A 521 5.14 20.54 -21.29
C ILE A 521 5.34 19.74 -22.59
N LEU A 522 4.36 18.94 -23.01
CA LEU A 522 4.41 18.15 -24.25
C LEU A 522 4.37 18.99 -25.53
N GLU A 523 3.93 20.24 -25.46
CA GLU A 523 3.87 21.19 -26.58
C GLU A 523 5.06 22.18 -26.59
N ASP A 524 5.92 22.19 -25.57
CA ASP A 524 7.11 23.05 -25.51
C ASP A 524 8.19 22.56 -26.48
N GLN A 525 8.15 23.12 -27.69
CA GLN A 525 9.09 22.81 -28.75
C GLN A 525 10.56 23.09 -28.38
N GLY A 526 10.82 24.13 -27.57
CA GLY A 526 12.19 24.48 -27.17
C GLY A 526 12.77 23.46 -26.18
N TYR A 527 11.94 22.97 -25.28
CA TYR A 527 12.30 21.89 -24.37
C TYR A 527 12.50 20.55 -25.10
N ILE A 528 11.60 20.21 -26.03
CA ILE A 528 11.71 19.01 -26.88
C ILE A 528 13.04 19.02 -27.66
N GLU A 529 13.38 20.13 -28.29
CA GLU A 529 14.66 20.29 -29.02
C GLU A 529 15.87 20.12 -28.10
N THR A 530 15.79 20.62 -26.86
CA THR A 530 16.86 20.47 -25.87
C THR A 530 17.07 19.02 -25.48
N ILE A 531 15.99 18.28 -25.21
CA ILE A 531 16.06 16.85 -24.88
C ILE A 531 16.59 16.03 -26.06
N GLN A 532 16.15 16.33 -27.29
CA GLN A 532 16.65 15.66 -28.49
C GLN A 532 18.15 15.90 -28.67
N ALA A 533 18.61 17.14 -28.47
CA ALA A 533 20.04 17.47 -28.54
C ALA A 533 20.86 16.77 -27.45
N GLU A 534 20.33 16.62 -26.23
CA GLU A 534 20.98 15.85 -25.16
C GLU A 534 21.08 14.36 -25.48
N ARG A 535 20.02 13.76 -26.04
CA ARG A 535 20.05 12.36 -26.50
C ARG A 535 21.10 12.16 -27.59
N GLU A 536 21.10 13.01 -28.61
CA GLU A 536 22.11 12.97 -29.68
C GLU A 536 23.54 13.15 -29.13
N PHE A 537 23.72 14.05 -28.16
CA PHE A 537 25.01 14.28 -27.53
C PHE A 537 25.47 13.06 -26.72
N LYS A 538 24.57 12.44 -25.95
CA LYS A 538 24.86 11.22 -25.18
C LYS A 538 25.24 10.05 -26.09
N ASP A 539 24.53 9.87 -27.20
CA ASP A 539 24.86 8.85 -28.20
C ASP A 539 26.23 9.09 -28.82
N ARG A 540 26.58 10.35 -29.12
CA ARG A 540 27.91 10.72 -29.62
C ARG A 540 29.00 10.46 -28.59
N ILE A 541 28.77 10.76 -27.31
CA ILE A 541 29.72 10.43 -26.23
C ILE A 541 29.90 8.92 -26.13
N GLN A 542 28.83 8.15 -26.20
CA GLN A 542 28.92 6.69 -26.12
C GLN A 542 29.71 6.12 -27.31
N GLN A 543 29.47 6.61 -28.53
CA GLN A 543 30.28 6.27 -29.70
C GLN A 543 31.75 6.68 -29.55
N ALA A 544 32.01 7.87 -29.02
CA ALA A 544 33.37 8.34 -28.77
C ALA A 544 34.07 7.48 -27.70
N SER A 545 33.36 7.06 -26.65
CA SER A 545 33.89 6.18 -25.60
C SER A 545 34.24 4.81 -26.15
N THR A 546 33.38 4.23 -27.00
CA THR A 546 33.71 2.97 -27.69
C THR A 546 34.96 3.14 -28.55
N ARG A 547 35.07 4.26 -29.27
CA ARG A 547 36.25 4.53 -30.11
C ARG A 547 37.53 4.76 -29.31
N VAL A 548 37.44 5.37 -28.12
CA VAL A 548 38.59 5.51 -27.21
C VAL A 548 39.07 4.15 -26.74
N ASN A 549 38.17 3.26 -26.32
CA ASN A 549 38.54 1.92 -25.89
C ASN A 549 39.21 1.12 -27.03
N GLU A 550 38.69 1.21 -28.26
CA GLU A 550 39.33 0.59 -29.44
C GLU A 550 40.73 1.13 -29.69
N LEU A 551 40.96 2.44 -29.51
CA LEU A 551 42.28 3.05 -29.68
C LEU A 551 43.25 2.68 -28.55
N GLU A 552 42.76 2.54 -27.32
CA GLU A 552 43.57 2.06 -26.19
C GLU A 552 44.03 0.61 -26.42
N GLU A 553 43.15 -0.26 -26.91
CA GLU A 553 43.51 -1.63 -27.32
C GLU A 553 44.55 -1.64 -28.46
N GLU A 554 44.39 -0.77 -29.47
CA GLU A 554 45.33 -0.66 -30.60
C GLU A 554 46.71 -0.15 -30.15
N VAL A 555 46.76 0.78 -29.18
CA VAL A 555 48.01 1.26 -28.58
C VAL A 555 48.70 0.16 -27.76
N GLU A 556 47.94 -0.59 -26.96
CA GLU A 556 48.48 -1.68 -26.14
C GLU A 556 49.06 -2.81 -27.02
N GLU A 557 48.42 -3.09 -28.16
CA GLU A 557 48.91 -4.04 -29.16
C GLU A 557 50.22 -3.57 -29.81
N LEU A 558 50.31 -2.28 -30.20
CA LEU A 558 51.54 -1.68 -30.75
C LEU A 558 52.70 -1.62 -29.74
N GLU A 559 52.43 -1.32 -28.46
CA GLU A 559 53.44 -1.34 -27.40
C GLU A 559 53.97 -2.76 -27.14
N SER A 560 53.12 -3.78 -27.30
CA SER A 560 53.52 -5.18 -27.17
C SER A 560 54.46 -5.64 -28.31
N GLU A 561 54.36 -5.06 -29.50
CA GLU A 561 55.22 -5.35 -30.66
C GLU A 561 56.58 -4.62 -30.63
N LEU A 562 56.64 -3.43 -30.01
CA LEU A 562 57.85 -2.59 -29.94
C LEU A 562 58.85 -3.03 -28.85
N ASN A 563 58.37 -3.59 -27.74
CA ASN A 563 59.21 -4.04 -26.63
C ASN A 563 60.24 -5.14 -27.02
N PRO A 564 59.87 -6.22 -27.74
CA PRO A 564 60.82 -7.27 -28.12
C PRO A 564 61.93 -6.79 -29.06
N ARG A 565 61.64 -5.81 -29.93
CA ARG A 565 62.62 -5.25 -30.87
C ARG A 565 63.64 -4.37 -30.15
N THR A 566 63.17 -3.57 -29.20
CA THR A 566 64.02 -2.68 -28.39
C THR A 566 64.94 -3.48 -27.46
N ASP A 567 64.43 -4.53 -26.82
CA ASP A 567 65.22 -5.40 -25.94
C ASP A 567 66.33 -6.14 -26.69
N ARG A 568 66.00 -6.66 -27.88
CA ARG A 568 66.98 -7.34 -28.73
C ARG A 568 68.09 -6.38 -29.19
N PHE A 569 67.72 -5.19 -29.65
CA PHE A 569 68.68 -4.15 -30.03
C PHE A 569 69.62 -3.78 -28.87
N ARG A 570 69.09 -3.53 -27.67
CA ARG A 570 69.90 -3.19 -26.49
C ARG A 570 70.85 -4.32 -26.08
N SER A 571 70.43 -5.58 -26.22
CA SER A 571 71.28 -6.74 -25.96
C SER A 571 72.42 -6.85 -26.96
N GLU A 572 72.13 -6.68 -28.26
CA GLU A 572 73.13 -6.74 -29.33
C GLU A 572 74.11 -5.56 -29.23
N TYR A 573 73.60 -4.35 -28.96
CA TYR A 573 74.41 -3.16 -28.66
C TYR A 573 75.37 -3.39 -27.48
N GLY A 574 74.86 -3.96 -26.40
CA GLY A 574 75.67 -4.27 -25.23
C GLY A 574 76.85 -5.20 -25.54
N SER A 575 76.63 -6.20 -26.39
CA SER A 575 77.69 -7.12 -26.82
C SER A 575 78.76 -6.42 -27.67
N VAL A 576 78.35 -5.53 -28.57
CA VAL A 576 79.27 -4.79 -29.46
C VAL A 576 80.07 -3.73 -28.69
N SER A 577 79.43 -3.03 -27.76
CA SER A 577 80.08 -2.07 -26.86
C SER A 577 81.19 -2.72 -26.03
N ASP A 578 80.90 -3.87 -25.39
CA ASP A 578 81.88 -4.59 -24.57
C ASP A 578 83.09 -5.07 -25.41
N ARG A 579 82.86 -5.50 -26.65
CA ARG A 579 83.93 -5.93 -27.59
C ARG A 579 84.80 -4.76 -28.02
N LEU A 580 84.20 -3.62 -28.32
CA LEU A 580 84.93 -2.41 -28.71
C LEU A 580 85.82 -1.89 -27.58
N GLU A 581 85.34 -1.91 -26.33
CA GLU A 581 86.19 -1.57 -25.17
C GLU A 581 87.34 -2.57 -24.97
N GLY A 582 87.12 -3.85 -25.33
CA GLY A 582 88.11 -4.92 -25.22
C GLY A 582 89.15 -4.98 -26.35
N SER A 583 88.90 -4.40 -27.52
CA SER A 583 89.75 -4.52 -28.71
C SER A 583 91.03 -3.69 -28.63
N GLY A 584 91.12 -2.73 -27.69
CA GLY A 584 92.29 -1.87 -27.54
C GLY A 584 92.53 -0.91 -28.72
N LEU A 585 91.52 -0.72 -29.58
CA LEU A 585 91.50 0.28 -30.65
C LEU A 585 91.71 1.68 -30.06
N ASN A 586 92.85 2.29 -30.39
CA ASN A 586 93.17 3.65 -29.94
C ASN A 586 92.67 4.67 -30.97
N LEU A 587 91.36 4.84 -30.99
CA LEU A 587 90.67 5.86 -31.79
C LEU A 587 90.88 7.20 -31.05
N GLY A 588 91.16 8.29 -31.77
CA GLY A 588 91.73 9.52 -31.20
C GLY A 588 90.95 10.14 -30.03
N GLU A 589 91.49 11.21 -29.42
CA GLU A 589 90.95 11.91 -28.22
C GLU A 589 89.47 12.41 -28.34
N GLY A 590 88.81 12.22 -29.48
CA GLY A 590 87.38 12.50 -29.71
C GLY A 590 86.43 11.31 -29.52
N SER A 591 86.92 10.07 -29.39
CA SER A 591 86.08 8.88 -29.19
C SER A 591 85.52 8.87 -27.76
N GLY A 592 84.25 9.25 -27.62
CA GLY A 592 83.55 9.20 -26.33
C GLY A 592 83.32 7.77 -25.85
N THR A 593 83.26 7.57 -24.53
CA THR A 593 82.84 6.29 -23.94
C THR A 593 81.47 5.86 -24.46
N PRO A 594 81.23 4.56 -24.71
CA PRO A 594 79.94 4.08 -25.16
C PRO A 594 78.81 4.53 -24.21
N PRO A 595 77.67 4.99 -24.72
CA PRO A 595 76.46 5.18 -23.92
C PRO A 595 76.08 3.92 -23.14
N ASP A 596 75.41 4.11 -21.99
CA ASP A 596 74.88 2.97 -21.23
C ASP A 596 73.84 2.19 -22.07
N ARG A 597 73.71 0.88 -21.85
CA ARG A 597 72.71 0.04 -22.56
C ARG A 597 71.28 0.51 -22.33
N SER A 598 71.02 1.26 -21.26
CA SER A 598 69.73 1.89 -20.93
C SER A 598 69.53 3.28 -21.56
N ALA A 599 70.53 3.84 -22.25
CA ALA A 599 70.44 5.14 -22.92
C ALA A 599 69.31 5.19 -23.98
N GLU A 600 68.89 6.40 -24.36
CA GLU A 600 67.92 6.59 -25.43
C GLU A 600 68.50 6.08 -26.77
N ILE A 601 67.67 5.46 -27.62
CA ILE A 601 68.13 4.86 -28.89
C ILE A 601 68.80 5.90 -29.78
N GLY A 602 68.32 7.16 -29.76
CA GLY A 602 68.95 8.28 -30.47
C GLY A 602 70.38 8.58 -29.98
N GLU A 603 70.67 8.42 -28.69
CA GLU A 603 72.02 8.59 -28.14
C GLU A 603 72.95 7.44 -28.58
N ILE A 604 72.46 6.20 -28.52
CA ILE A 604 73.19 5.01 -28.98
C ILE A 604 73.50 5.12 -30.48
N LYS A 605 72.50 5.53 -31.28
CA LYS A 605 72.62 5.77 -32.73
C LYS A 605 73.67 6.83 -33.04
N GLY A 606 73.61 7.99 -32.38
CA GLY A 606 74.58 9.07 -32.61
C GLY A 606 76.01 8.65 -32.27
N TRP A 607 76.18 7.82 -31.25
CA TRP A 607 77.48 7.24 -30.93
C TRP A 607 77.94 6.21 -31.99
N LEU A 608 77.07 5.30 -32.43
CA LEU A 608 77.37 4.32 -33.50
C LEU A 608 77.81 5.02 -34.80
N GLU A 609 77.10 6.08 -35.22
CA GLU A 609 77.44 6.86 -36.42
C GLU A 609 78.86 7.46 -36.34
N MET A 610 79.21 8.01 -35.18
CA MET A 610 80.53 8.58 -34.93
C MET A 610 81.62 7.50 -34.97
N MET A 611 81.41 6.39 -34.27
CA MET A 611 82.40 5.31 -34.17
C MET A 611 82.64 4.62 -35.52
N ILE A 612 81.58 4.33 -36.28
CA ILE A 612 81.67 3.76 -37.63
C ILE A 612 82.47 4.70 -38.54
N ALA A 613 82.23 6.01 -38.45
CA ALA A 613 82.96 7.00 -39.24
C ALA A 613 84.46 7.02 -38.88
N GLU A 614 84.82 6.91 -37.60
CA GLU A 614 86.22 6.86 -37.15
C GLU A 614 86.91 5.55 -37.56
N MET A 615 86.25 4.42 -37.38
CA MET A 615 86.78 3.09 -37.76
C MET A 615 87.04 3.00 -39.27
N ARG A 616 86.15 3.53 -40.11
CA ARG A 616 86.32 3.58 -41.58
C ARG A 616 87.53 4.39 -42.05
N THR A 617 88.04 5.29 -41.21
CA THR A 617 89.23 6.11 -41.52
C THR A 617 90.53 5.53 -40.97
N SER A 618 90.44 4.42 -40.24
CA SER A 618 91.57 3.72 -39.62
C SER A 618 92.00 2.51 -40.46
N ASP A 619 93.29 2.15 -40.45
CA ASP A 619 93.74 0.86 -40.99
C ASP A 619 93.35 -0.24 -39.99
N LEU A 620 92.22 -0.91 -40.25
CA LEU A 620 91.68 -1.97 -39.41
C LEU A 620 92.34 -3.33 -39.73
N ASP A 621 92.44 -4.18 -38.72
CA ASP A 621 92.69 -5.61 -38.92
C ASP A 621 91.35 -6.36 -39.12
N GLU A 622 91.44 -7.64 -39.49
CA GLU A 622 90.29 -8.49 -39.83
C GLU A 622 89.26 -8.60 -38.68
N GLU A 623 89.71 -8.53 -37.42
CA GLU A 623 88.85 -8.57 -36.24
C GLU A 623 88.08 -7.26 -36.02
N ASN A 624 88.69 -6.12 -36.35
CA ASN A 624 88.03 -4.82 -36.27
C ASN A 624 87.15 -4.52 -37.51
N GLU A 625 87.41 -5.14 -38.67
CA GLU A 625 86.48 -5.12 -39.81
C GLU A 625 85.16 -5.84 -39.48
N GLU A 626 85.21 -6.98 -38.80
CA GLU A 626 84.00 -7.70 -38.35
C GLU A 626 83.21 -6.87 -37.32
N LEU A 627 83.89 -6.18 -36.42
CA LEU A 627 83.25 -5.28 -35.45
C LEU A 627 82.59 -4.08 -36.13
N LEU A 628 83.21 -3.52 -37.18
CA LEU A 628 82.63 -2.44 -37.98
C LEU A 628 81.32 -2.89 -38.65
N ASP A 629 81.30 -4.09 -39.25
CA ASP A 629 80.11 -4.65 -39.87
C ASP A 629 78.97 -4.85 -38.85
N GLU A 630 79.27 -5.35 -37.64
CA GLU A 630 78.29 -5.49 -36.55
C GLU A 630 77.73 -4.13 -36.09
N MET A 631 78.59 -3.11 -35.99
CA MET A 631 78.16 -1.75 -35.66
C MET A 631 77.27 -1.15 -36.76
N GLU A 632 77.55 -1.41 -38.02
CA GLU A 632 76.72 -0.94 -39.15
C GLU A 632 75.34 -1.60 -39.17
N ILE A 633 75.25 -2.89 -38.82
CA ILE A 633 73.98 -3.60 -38.64
C ILE A 633 73.18 -2.98 -37.49
N LEU A 634 73.82 -2.77 -36.34
CA LEU A 634 73.18 -2.11 -35.20
C LEU A 634 72.71 -0.70 -35.52
N LEU A 635 73.49 0.08 -36.27
CA LEU A 635 73.09 1.43 -36.68
C LEU A 635 71.83 1.37 -37.57
N SER A 636 71.76 0.42 -38.50
CA SER A 636 70.56 0.20 -39.32
C SER A 636 69.34 -0.13 -38.47
N ASP A 637 69.50 -0.97 -37.45
CA ASP A 637 68.40 -1.34 -36.55
C ASP A 637 68.01 -0.20 -35.61
N ALA A 638 68.97 0.59 -35.11
CA ALA A 638 68.71 1.80 -34.33
C ALA A 638 67.90 2.82 -35.14
N ILE A 639 68.23 3.03 -36.42
CA ILE A 639 67.48 3.91 -37.32
C ILE A 639 66.04 3.42 -37.48
N ARG A 640 65.82 2.11 -37.63
CA ARG A 640 64.46 1.55 -37.77
C ARG A 640 63.61 1.68 -36.51
N ILE A 641 64.23 1.68 -35.33
CA ILE A 641 63.51 1.83 -34.07
C ILE A 641 63.28 3.32 -33.74
N ASP A 642 64.26 4.18 -34.04
CA ASP A 642 64.21 5.64 -33.79
C ASP A 642 63.30 6.39 -34.79
N THR A 643 63.02 5.78 -35.94
CA THR A 643 62.05 6.27 -36.93
C THR A 643 60.97 5.21 -37.14
N PRO A 644 59.97 5.12 -36.25
CA PRO A 644 58.81 4.27 -36.50
C PRO A 644 58.02 4.87 -37.68
N ASP A 645 57.87 4.09 -38.76
CA ASP A 645 56.94 4.39 -39.86
C ASP A 645 55.47 4.30 -39.38
#